data_AF-A0AAW1RBS0-F1
#
_entry.id   AF-A0AAW1RBS0-F1
#
_cell.length_a   1.000
_cell.length_b   1.000
_cell.length_c   1.000
_cell.angle_alpha   90.00
_cell.angle_beta   90.00
_cell.angle_gamma   90.00
#
_symmetry.space_group_name_H-M   'P 1'
#
loop_
_entity.id
_entity.type
_entity.pdbx_description
1 polymer ?
#
loop_
_entity_poly.entity_id
_entity_poly.type
_entity_poly.pdbx_seq_one_letter_code
_entity_poly.pdbx_strand_id
1 'polypeptide(L)'
;MACTALAALLCCLMGVATAFHIPGRGFSSVTNFRPPDCRRRVGPGDVLKVHYMGRLGQNGRVFDSSLSRNQPIEFTLGAGHVIKGWEQGLAGMCPGERRILTVPPDLAYGEHGSPPHVPPSATLSFQELSDYDESLLLDRSYVHIPPDGFGDEAAEEGLADAEERTSPMRSTAAAVFCFLGCLCGYFALLFVHLDDDPVDDFEKKGALTLISFWPDVPPWPGQLDKLRIVAGLELATVTAFAGAYALRVRRHVREAVPDAQTYLRTSVYTAPTAPLRRGAAAVVEHQAEVVRWLTRRCHNLQREVLRLSLARESEEESGGGGGGGGGGGGAAREDLEHRLAARERELRALAAESDALQAQARAAWQSLDERSAAAHELEVRVRQQGEENARLRATLEEWSHRNARLEARLNRTRERLDAANSLLARRSAAGAANLAPGEEEPGSLLVAHAVRADQAAPTLSQETLELISRLTQQVDVAHTDILRRSSAAAAEAGDPGPGSELKQKVLATVRDVQQGLLERETEVRLMILAALAGEHLLLLGPPGTAKSELSRRLSRLTGGLYFERLLTRFSVPEELFGPLSMKGLENDEYVRKIDGYLPTAEVAFIDEIFKANSAILNALLTLLNERLFDNGYQRITVPLLCLIGASNELPESEELDALFDRFLIRRQVAQVSAAALPGLARIAAGAPAPAASSNGVAAEHSGGSHAGAGSVANQAGQIGELAMDDFRATAKAAYRSVELPEAVVDVLTALRNYLQDKCEPPIYVSDRRFMKAVNLLQVAAYADGRDQVNEYDCLLLEHVFGQRPDDSHKVKAFVLENIASDPGLQQTELLFLGLFGRACRVMDGGNAAELKEVRREADALAELLELRAGSLAMTLDGGFPELRASVWNSEAAVQAAVQTLTPQLAENRKRAEDLLREALLLRAALDAPATPGLLERLLPKRFKQFQKGISGRV
;
A
#
# COMPACT_ATOMS: atom_id res chain seq x y z
N MET A 1 -12.08 -8.42 -64.40
CA MET A 1 -10.70 -8.03 -64.80
C MET A 1 -10.34 -6.55 -64.52
N ALA A 2 -11.27 -5.69 -64.06
CA ALA A 2 -10.94 -4.30 -63.69
C ALA A 2 -10.54 -4.09 -62.20
N CYS A 3 -10.90 -5.01 -61.28
CA CYS A 3 -10.49 -4.91 -59.86
C CYS A 3 -9.05 -5.36 -59.61
N THR A 4 -8.48 -6.21 -60.46
CA THR A 4 -7.10 -6.72 -60.33
C THR A 4 -6.05 -5.69 -60.77
N ALA A 5 -6.41 -4.79 -61.69
CA ALA A 5 -5.53 -3.70 -62.13
C ALA A 5 -5.43 -2.56 -61.09
N LEU A 6 -6.51 -2.30 -60.33
CA LEU A 6 -6.53 -1.25 -59.30
C LEU A 6 -5.69 -1.65 -58.06
N ALA A 7 -5.69 -2.94 -57.70
CA ALA A 7 -4.89 -3.46 -56.59
C ALA A 7 -3.37 -3.47 -56.89
N ALA A 8 -2.98 -3.72 -58.14
CA ALA A 8 -1.58 -3.66 -58.58
C ALA A 8 -1.04 -2.22 -58.58
N LEU A 9 -1.88 -1.23 -58.91
CA LEU A 9 -1.49 0.19 -58.90
C LEU A 9 -1.30 0.74 -57.48
N LEU A 10 -2.12 0.28 -56.52
CA LEU A 10 -1.99 0.62 -55.09
C LEU A 10 -0.74 -0.02 -54.45
N CYS A 11 -0.36 -1.24 -54.85
CA CYS A 11 0.89 -1.87 -54.39
C CYS A 11 2.16 -1.18 -54.94
N CYS A 12 2.13 -0.65 -56.16
CA CYS A 12 3.27 0.08 -56.72
C CYS A 12 3.46 1.48 -56.11
N LEU A 13 2.38 2.16 -55.68
CA LEU A 13 2.46 3.46 -55.01
C LEU A 13 2.96 3.39 -53.56
N MET A 14 2.84 2.23 -52.89
CA MET A 14 3.42 1.97 -51.57
C MET A 14 4.91 1.57 -51.64
N GLY A 15 5.43 1.27 -52.84
CA GLY A 15 6.80 0.78 -53.05
C GLY A 15 7.89 1.85 -53.24
N VAL A 16 7.56 3.14 -53.19
CA VAL A 16 8.51 4.25 -53.47
C VAL A 16 8.91 5.06 -52.22
N ALA A 17 8.44 4.69 -51.03
CA ALA A 17 8.76 5.39 -49.77
C ALA A 17 9.67 4.59 -48.80
N THR A 18 10.51 3.68 -49.30
CA THR A 18 11.49 2.95 -48.49
C THR A 18 12.92 3.31 -48.83
N ALA A 19 13.27 4.57 -48.56
CA ALA A 19 14.65 5.00 -48.35
C ALA A 19 14.74 5.87 -47.09
N PHE A 20 14.25 5.36 -45.95
CA PHE A 20 14.67 5.80 -44.63
C PHE A 20 14.62 4.60 -43.68
N HIS A 21 15.79 4.16 -43.24
CA HIS A 21 15.98 3.08 -42.29
C HIS A 21 15.56 3.58 -40.90
N ILE A 22 14.40 3.16 -40.41
CA ILE A 22 13.97 3.36 -39.03
C ILE A 22 14.26 2.03 -38.29
N PRO A 23 15.15 1.99 -37.28
CA PRO A 23 15.41 0.77 -36.52
C PRO A 23 14.16 0.37 -35.71
N GLY A 24 13.86 -0.94 -35.75
CA GLY A 24 12.59 -1.52 -35.31
C GLY A 24 12.27 -1.34 -33.82
N ARG A 25 10.98 -1.14 -33.53
CA ARG A 25 10.36 -1.05 -32.20
C ARG A 25 10.14 -2.43 -31.52
N GLY A 26 11.07 -3.38 -31.68
CA GLY A 26 10.93 -4.72 -31.13
C GLY A 26 12.05 -5.06 -30.14
N PHE A 27 11.72 -5.79 -29.07
CA PHE A 27 12.73 -6.44 -28.24
C PHE A 27 13.61 -7.34 -29.11
N SER A 28 14.92 -7.21 -28.99
CA SER A 28 15.90 -8.01 -29.75
C SER A 28 16.99 -8.51 -28.83
N SER A 29 17.34 -9.79 -28.98
CA SER A 29 18.48 -10.42 -28.33
C SER A 29 19.35 -11.06 -29.40
N VAL A 30 20.57 -10.54 -29.56
CA VAL A 30 21.54 -11.03 -30.54
C VAL A 30 22.71 -11.65 -29.80
N THR A 31 22.96 -12.94 -30.01
CA THR A 31 24.16 -13.61 -29.50
C THR A 31 25.36 -13.24 -30.36
N ASN A 32 26.33 -12.54 -29.76
CA ASN A 32 27.56 -12.13 -30.42
C ASN A 32 28.64 -13.20 -30.34
N PHE A 33 28.69 -13.94 -29.23
CA PHE A 33 29.68 -14.97 -28.99
C PHE A 33 29.06 -16.07 -28.15
N ARG A 34 29.27 -17.33 -28.55
CA ARG A 34 28.80 -18.50 -27.81
C ARG A 34 29.98 -19.44 -27.55
N PRO A 35 30.24 -19.86 -26.30
CA PRO A 35 31.30 -20.80 -25.98
C PRO A 35 31.04 -22.17 -26.61
N PRO A 36 32.09 -22.92 -27.01
CA PRO A 36 31.94 -24.25 -27.60
C PRO A 36 31.38 -25.29 -26.63
N ASP A 37 31.69 -25.18 -25.32
CA ASP A 37 31.18 -26.06 -24.27
C ASP A 37 30.02 -25.39 -23.50
N CYS A 38 28.78 -25.68 -23.91
CA CYS A 38 27.58 -25.22 -23.20
C CYS A 38 26.86 -26.39 -22.51
N ARG A 39 27.45 -26.86 -21.40
CA ARG A 39 26.94 -28.02 -20.64
C ARG A 39 25.68 -27.70 -19.81
N ARG A 40 25.55 -26.45 -19.34
CA ARG A 40 24.38 -25.94 -18.61
C ARG A 40 23.96 -24.60 -19.20
N ARG A 41 22.64 -24.40 -19.33
CA ARG A 41 22.04 -23.12 -19.75
C ARG A 41 21.35 -22.49 -18.55
N VAL A 42 21.41 -21.16 -18.52
CA VAL A 42 20.77 -20.32 -17.52
C VAL A 42 19.25 -20.47 -17.57
N GLY A 43 18.64 -20.78 -16.42
CA GLY A 43 17.20 -20.92 -16.23
C GLY A 43 16.66 -20.13 -15.02
N PRO A 44 15.33 -20.09 -14.83
CA PRO A 44 14.72 -19.42 -13.68
C PRO A 44 15.21 -20.02 -12.35
N GLY A 45 15.61 -19.16 -11.41
CA GLY A 45 16.19 -19.53 -10.12
C GLY A 45 17.72 -19.54 -10.08
N ASP A 46 18.39 -19.45 -11.23
CA ASP A 46 19.86 -19.35 -11.29
C ASP A 46 20.32 -17.94 -10.87
N VAL A 47 21.44 -17.88 -10.14
CA VAL A 47 22.11 -16.62 -9.78
C VAL A 47 23.14 -16.30 -10.87
N LEU A 48 23.03 -15.10 -11.44
CA LEU A 48 23.85 -14.64 -12.56
C LEU A 48 24.74 -13.49 -12.13
N LYS A 49 25.99 -13.49 -12.61
CA LYS A 49 26.96 -12.39 -12.42
C LYS A 49 27.30 -11.81 -13.78
N VAL A 50 26.75 -10.64 -14.10
CA VAL A 50 26.80 -10.12 -15.48
C VAL A 50 27.63 -8.85 -15.58
N HIS A 51 28.51 -8.78 -16.58
CA HIS A 51 29.10 -7.52 -17.03
C HIS A 51 28.30 -6.91 -18.18
N TYR A 52 28.10 -5.60 -18.19
CA TYR A 52 27.32 -4.90 -19.20
C TYR A 52 27.74 -3.42 -19.40
N MET A 53 27.34 -2.90 -20.55
CA MET A 53 27.31 -1.48 -20.84
C MET A 53 25.93 -1.08 -21.37
N GLY A 54 25.19 -0.29 -20.59
CA GLY A 54 23.86 0.24 -20.92
C GLY A 54 23.94 1.58 -21.63
N ARG A 55 23.36 1.66 -22.82
CA ARG A 55 23.27 2.85 -23.67
C ARG A 55 21.83 3.18 -24.01
N LEU A 56 21.53 4.46 -24.16
CA LEU A 56 20.24 4.92 -24.68
C LEU A 56 20.19 4.64 -26.20
N GLY A 57 19.15 3.96 -26.66
CA GLY A 57 18.99 3.58 -28.07
C GLY A 57 18.80 4.75 -29.02
N GLN A 58 18.34 5.91 -28.53
CA GLN A 58 18.07 7.10 -29.35
C GLN A 58 19.33 7.92 -29.67
N ASN A 59 20.27 8.03 -28.73
CA ASN A 59 21.46 8.91 -28.86
C ASN A 59 22.79 8.20 -28.55
N GLY A 60 22.77 6.90 -28.21
CA GLY A 60 23.96 6.10 -27.90
C GLY A 60 24.67 6.45 -26.59
N ARG A 61 24.12 7.39 -25.80
CA ARG A 61 24.74 7.83 -24.53
C ARG A 61 24.73 6.69 -23.52
N VAL A 62 25.90 6.41 -22.92
CA VAL A 62 26.01 5.45 -21.81
C VAL A 62 25.32 6.06 -20.59
N PHE A 63 24.32 5.37 -20.06
CA PHE A 63 23.65 5.75 -18.81
C PHE A 63 24.18 4.94 -17.62
N ASP A 64 24.71 3.74 -17.88
CA ASP A 64 25.21 2.84 -16.84
C ASP A 64 26.20 1.82 -17.42
N SER A 65 27.23 1.42 -16.66
CA SER A 65 28.16 0.35 -17.05
C SER A 65 28.85 -0.30 -15.86
N SER A 66 28.72 -1.62 -15.74
CA SER A 66 29.45 -2.40 -14.73
C SER A 66 30.97 -2.38 -14.95
N LEU A 67 31.42 -2.25 -16.22
CA LEU A 67 32.84 -2.20 -16.57
C LEU A 67 33.51 -0.94 -16.02
N SER A 68 32.79 0.18 -15.95
CA SER A 68 33.30 1.42 -15.34
C SER A 68 33.46 1.33 -13.81
N ARG A 69 32.71 0.43 -13.16
CA ARG A 69 32.75 0.18 -11.72
C ARG A 69 33.65 -0.98 -11.32
N ASN A 70 34.19 -1.72 -12.29
CA ASN A 70 34.98 -2.93 -12.09
C ASN A 70 34.30 -3.98 -11.17
N GLN A 71 32.96 -4.04 -11.21
CA GLN A 71 32.16 -4.96 -10.39
C GLN A 71 30.95 -5.47 -11.22
N PRO A 72 30.77 -6.79 -11.41
CA PRO A 72 29.61 -7.35 -12.11
C PRO A 72 28.33 -7.17 -11.28
N ILE A 73 27.17 -7.14 -11.95
CA ILE A 73 25.87 -7.13 -11.26
C ILE A 73 25.44 -8.57 -10.97
N GLU A 74 25.01 -8.83 -9.74
CA GLU A 74 24.55 -10.14 -9.29
C GLU A 74 23.04 -10.13 -9.04
N PHE A 75 22.29 -11.05 -9.65
CA PHE A 75 20.84 -11.17 -9.46
C PHE A 75 20.34 -12.58 -9.78
N THR A 76 19.15 -12.94 -9.28
CA THR A 76 18.50 -14.23 -9.52
C THR A 76 17.51 -14.11 -10.67
N LEU A 77 17.68 -14.91 -11.73
CA LEU A 77 16.80 -14.88 -12.89
C LEU A 77 15.39 -15.39 -12.53
N GLY A 78 14.34 -14.64 -12.88
CA GLY A 78 12.95 -14.95 -12.59
C GLY A 78 12.44 -14.44 -11.25
N ALA A 79 13.28 -13.80 -10.43
CA ALA A 79 12.89 -13.19 -9.15
C ALA A 79 12.38 -11.75 -9.29
N GLY A 80 12.49 -11.13 -10.47
CA GLY A 80 12.04 -9.75 -10.71
C GLY A 80 13.00 -8.68 -10.17
N HIS A 81 14.26 -9.05 -9.90
CA HIS A 81 15.29 -8.15 -9.39
C HIS A 81 15.85 -7.20 -10.47
N VAL A 82 15.63 -7.49 -11.76
CA VAL A 82 16.08 -6.70 -12.90
C VAL A 82 14.93 -6.37 -13.86
N ILE A 83 15.15 -5.45 -14.81
CA ILE A 83 14.13 -5.06 -15.79
C ILE A 83 13.63 -6.26 -16.61
N LYS A 84 12.35 -6.24 -17.01
CA LYS A 84 11.71 -7.35 -17.75
C LYS A 84 12.47 -7.76 -19.01
N GLY A 85 13.13 -6.81 -19.69
CA GLY A 85 13.96 -7.10 -20.85
C GLY A 85 15.20 -7.97 -20.56
N TRP A 86 15.76 -7.88 -19.36
CA TRP A 86 16.88 -8.73 -18.93
C TRP A 86 16.39 -10.12 -18.55
N GLU A 87 15.27 -10.21 -17.83
CA GLU A 87 14.61 -11.47 -17.48
C GLU A 87 14.31 -12.31 -18.74
N GLN A 88 13.90 -11.66 -19.82
CA GLN A 88 13.63 -12.32 -21.11
C GLN A 88 14.90 -12.55 -21.95
N GLY A 89 15.86 -11.63 -21.92
CA GLY A 89 17.02 -11.64 -22.82
C GLY A 89 18.18 -12.54 -22.39
N LEU A 90 18.32 -12.80 -21.10
CA LEU A 90 19.39 -13.61 -20.54
C LEU A 90 19.01 -15.07 -20.32
N ALA A 91 17.72 -15.40 -20.43
CA ALA A 91 17.25 -16.77 -20.38
C ALA A 91 17.90 -17.65 -21.47
N GLY A 92 18.31 -18.86 -21.09
CA GLY A 92 18.89 -19.87 -21.98
C GLY A 92 20.31 -19.57 -22.48
N MET A 93 20.98 -18.59 -21.88
CA MET A 93 22.37 -18.22 -22.15
C MET A 93 23.34 -19.25 -21.55
N CYS A 94 24.50 -19.44 -22.17
CA CYS A 94 25.59 -20.26 -21.62
C CYS A 94 26.53 -19.37 -20.77
N PRO A 95 27.12 -19.87 -19.67
CA PRO A 95 28.16 -19.14 -18.95
C PRO A 95 29.29 -18.73 -19.90
N GLY A 96 29.69 -17.44 -19.88
CA GLY A 96 30.66 -16.86 -20.81
C GLY A 96 30.16 -16.51 -22.22
N GLU A 97 28.89 -16.75 -22.56
CA GLU A 97 28.25 -16.24 -23.79
C GLU A 97 28.23 -14.70 -23.76
N ARG A 98 28.17 -14.03 -24.92
CA ARG A 98 28.00 -12.57 -25.02
C ARG A 98 26.77 -12.24 -25.84
N ARG A 99 25.87 -11.42 -25.29
CA ARG A 99 24.66 -10.94 -25.99
C ARG A 99 24.59 -9.41 -26.08
N ILE A 100 23.94 -8.93 -27.13
CA ILE A 100 23.41 -7.56 -27.21
C ILE A 100 21.90 -7.63 -27.04
N LEU A 101 21.37 -6.89 -26.06
CA LEU A 101 19.94 -6.74 -25.85
C LEU A 101 19.49 -5.33 -26.25
N THR A 102 18.46 -5.24 -27.07
CA THR A 102 17.73 -4.00 -27.33
C THR A 102 16.36 -4.12 -26.69
N VAL A 103 16.13 -3.31 -25.65
CA VAL A 103 14.98 -3.38 -24.76
C VAL A 103 14.06 -2.16 -25.00
N PRO A 104 12.82 -2.36 -25.48
CA PRO A 104 11.87 -1.27 -25.64
C PRO A 104 11.41 -0.72 -24.27
N PRO A 105 10.83 0.50 -24.23
CA PRO A 105 10.47 1.16 -22.97
C PRO A 105 9.58 0.31 -22.06
N ASP A 106 8.61 -0.40 -22.63
CA ASP A 106 7.64 -1.23 -21.89
C ASP A 106 8.28 -2.41 -21.14
N LEU A 107 9.47 -2.83 -21.58
CA LEU A 107 10.29 -3.87 -20.95
C LEU A 107 11.49 -3.29 -20.17
N ALA A 108 11.64 -1.97 -20.16
CA ALA A 108 12.64 -1.21 -19.42
C ALA A 108 11.97 -0.41 -18.29
N TYR A 109 12.01 0.94 -18.35
CA TYR A 109 11.50 1.84 -17.30
C TYR A 109 10.19 2.56 -17.67
N GLY A 110 9.55 2.20 -18.79
CA GLY A 110 8.24 2.72 -19.20
C GLY A 110 8.18 4.24 -19.39
N GLU A 111 6.98 4.80 -19.26
CA GLU A 111 6.72 6.24 -19.44
C GLU A 111 7.33 7.14 -18.36
N HIS A 112 7.72 6.57 -17.21
CA HIS A 112 8.31 7.33 -16.10
C HIS A 112 9.84 7.46 -16.22
N GLY A 113 10.49 6.56 -16.96
CA GLY A 113 11.96 6.53 -17.07
C GLY A 113 12.64 6.20 -15.72
N SER A 114 13.94 6.46 -15.64
CA SER A 114 14.72 6.39 -14.39
C SER A 114 15.58 7.66 -14.27
N PRO A 115 15.01 8.75 -13.72
CA PRO A 115 15.72 10.01 -13.57
C PRO A 115 16.94 9.87 -12.64
N PRO A 116 18.07 10.56 -12.91
CA PRO A 116 18.28 11.56 -13.97
C PRO A 116 18.84 10.99 -15.29
N HIS A 117 19.15 9.68 -15.36
CA HIS A 117 19.99 9.11 -16.42
C HIS A 117 19.21 8.47 -17.57
N VAL A 118 18.01 7.95 -17.31
CA VAL A 118 17.14 7.36 -18.34
C VAL A 118 15.86 8.19 -18.48
N PRO A 119 15.65 8.83 -19.63
CA PRO A 119 14.44 9.63 -19.85
C PRO A 119 13.18 8.74 -20.00
N PRO A 120 11.99 9.32 -19.81
CA PRO A 120 10.70 8.73 -20.17
C PRO A 120 10.69 8.05 -21.53
N SER A 121 10.09 6.87 -21.62
CA SER A 121 9.85 6.14 -22.86
C SER A 121 11.11 5.87 -23.70
N ALA A 122 12.26 5.69 -23.03
CA ALA A 122 13.53 5.42 -23.69
C ALA A 122 13.74 3.92 -24.00
N THR A 123 14.14 3.61 -25.24
CA THR A 123 14.68 2.30 -25.62
C THR A 123 16.10 2.17 -25.11
N LEU A 124 16.45 1.05 -24.49
CA LEU A 124 17.78 0.78 -23.96
C LEU A 124 18.51 -0.26 -24.82
N SER A 125 19.81 -0.11 -24.99
CA SER A 125 20.69 -1.10 -25.60
C SER A 125 21.77 -1.50 -24.60
N PHE A 126 21.83 -2.79 -24.31
CA PHE A 126 22.85 -3.38 -23.44
C PHE A 126 23.83 -4.16 -24.30
N GLN A 127 25.10 -3.81 -24.20
CA GLN A 127 26.18 -4.45 -24.95
C GLN A 127 27.04 -5.31 -24.03
N GLU A 128 27.57 -6.40 -24.60
CA GLU A 128 28.56 -7.29 -23.99
C GLU A 128 28.10 -7.95 -22.69
N LEU A 129 26.81 -8.33 -22.62
CA LEU A 129 26.27 -9.10 -21.50
C LEU A 129 26.92 -10.47 -21.46
N SER A 130 27.76 -10.74 -20.46
CA SER A 130 28.35 -12.06 -20.20
C SER A 130 28.12 -12.48 -18.77
N ASP A 131 27.58 -13.68 -18.59
CA ASP A 131 27.52 -14.35 -17.29
C ASP A 131 28.92 -14.87 -16.92
N TYR A 132 29.45 -14.38 -15.82
CA TYR A 132 30.81 -14.62 -15.33
C TYR A 132 30.75 -15.65 -14.21
N ASP A 133 31.11 -16.88 -14.53
CA ASP A 133 31.37 -17.91 -13.53
C ASP A 133 32.88 -18.03 -13.31
N GLU A 134 33.33 -17.57 -12.14
CA GLU A 134 34.74 -17.57 -11.74
C GLU A 134 35.28 -19.01 -11.55
N SER A 135 34.40 -20.00 -11.43
CA SER A 135 34.76 -21.42 -11.29
C SER A 135 35.29 -22.06 -12.58
N LEU A 136 35.14 -21.39 -13.74
CA LEU A 136 35.62 -21.87 -15.04
C LEU A 136 37.01 -21.35 -15.42
N LEU A 137 37.65 -20.51 -14.59
CA LEU A 137 38.97 -19.91 -14.87
C LEU A 137 40.13 -20.45 -14.01
N LEU A 138 39.89 -21.44 -13.14
CA LEU A 138 40.92 -22.05 -12.30
C LEU A 138 41.03 -23.56 -12.54
N ASP A 139 41.61 -23.96 -13.67
CA ASP A 139 42.36 -25.22 -13.69
C ASP A 139 43.73 -24.97 -13.02
N ARG A 140 43.80 -25.24 -11.71
CA ARG A 140 44.75 -26.16 -11.07
C ARG A 140 44.88 -25.92 -9.56
N SER A 141 44.61 -27.00 -8.83
CA SER A 141 45.22 -27.46 -7.56
C SER A 141 44.60 -27.09 -6.19
N TYR A 142 44.38 -28.17 -5.42
CA TYR A 142 44.03 -28.35 -3.98
C TYR A 142 42.53 -28.42 -3.62
N VAL A 143 41.83 -29.58 -3.68
CA VAL A 143 41.93 -30.90 -2.99
C VAL A 143 41.25 -30.94 -1.61
N HIS A 144 40.12 -31.64 -1.54
CA HIS A 144 39.92 -32.73 -0.57
C HIS A 144 38.79 -33.69 -1.00
N ILE A 145 39.16 -34.85 -1.55
CA ILE A 145 38.36 -36.09 -1.48
C ILE A 145 39.36 -37.24 -1.27
N PRO A 146 39.12 -38.11 -0.29
CA PRO A 146 39.24 -39.55 -0.54
C PRO A 146 38.08 -40.36 0.11
N PRO A 147 37.84 -41.62 -0.26
CA PRO A 147 38.19 -42.29 -1.54
C PRO A 147 37.11 -43.27 -2.09
N ASP A 148 37.40 -43.75 -3.32
CA ASP A 148 37.02 -45.03 -3.95
C ASP A 148 35.61 -45.19 -4.57
N GLY A 149 35.42 -45.63 -5.82
CA GLY A 149 36.30 -46.21 -6.87
C GLY A 149 35.37 -46.97 -7.84
N PHE A 150 35.21 -46.51 -9.09
CA PHE A 150 35.93 -46.89 -10.32
C PHE A 150 35.41 -48.14 -11.08
N GLY A 151 35.09 -47.89 -12.36
CA GLY A 151 35.40 -48.73 -13.52
C GLY A 151 34.26 -49.59 -14.08
N ASP A 152 34.12 -49.80 -15.39
CA ASP A 152 34.67 -49.21 -16.61
C ASP A 152 34.00 -49.93 -17.82
N GLU A 153 34.30 -49.49 -19.05
CA GLU A 153 34.08 -50.13 -20.37
C GLU A 153 32.69 -50.00 -21.06
N ALA A 154 32.55 -49.88 -22.39
CA ALA A 154 33.37 -49.41 -23.52
C ALA A 154 32.48 -49.49 -24.80
N ALA A 155 32.72 -48.59 -25.77
CA ALA A 155 32.50 -48.70 -27.24
C ALA A 155 31.04 -48.84 -27.80
N GLU A 156 30.63 -48.28 -28.94
CA GLU A 156 31.31 -48.07 -30.23
C GLU A 156 30.50 -47.12 -31.16
N GLU A 157 31.20 -46.30 -31.98
CA GLU A 157 30.91 -45.77 -33.36
C GLU A 157 29.57 -45.06 -33.71
N GLY A 158 29.49 -43.98 -34.51
CA GLY A 158 30.43 -43.25 -35.38
C GLY A 158 29.66 -42.47 -36.50
N LEU A 159 30.33 -41.50 -37.14
CA LEU A 159 29.96 -40.59 -38.26
C LEU A 159 29.07 -39.35 -37.95
N ALA A 160 29.30 -38.15 -38.51
CA ALA A 160 30.46 -37.37 -38.99
C ALA A 160 29.90 -36.00 -39.46
N ASP A 161 30.59 -34.92 -39.11
CA ASP A 161 30.39 -33.51 -39.54
C ASP A 161 30.44 -33.36 -41.08
N ALA A 162 29.54 -32.61 -41.73
CA ALA A 162 29.46 -31.14 -41.84
C ALA A 162 30.57 -30.52 -42.70
N GLU A 163 30.24 -30.28 -43.96
CA GLU A 163 31.03 -29.53 -44.94
C GLU A 163 30.36 -28.16 -45.21
N GLU A 164 31.21 -27.15 -45.10
CA GLU A 164 31.26 -25.91 -45.87
C GLU A 164 30.25 -24.75 -45.79
N ARG A 165 30.91 -23.58 -45.73
CA ARG A 165 30.46 -22.21 -45.94
C ARG A 165 29.97 -22.03 -47.38
N THR A 166 28.93 -21.21 -47.56
CA THR A 166 28.93 -19.98 -48.40
C THR A 166 27.50 -19.44 -48.57
N SER A 167 27.34 -18.12 -48.41
CA SER A 167 26.14 -17.33 -48.74
C SER A 167 26.07 -17.06 -50.26
N PRO A 168 25.08 -16.32 -50.83
CA PRO A 168 23.65 -16.14 -50.53
C PRO A 168 22.74 -16.33 -51.78
N MET A 169 21.45 -16.68 -51.62
CA MET A 169 20.43 -16.36 -52.64
C MET A 169 19.01 -16.28 -52.06
N ARG A 170 18.44 -15.07 -52.09
CA ARG A 170 17.01 -14.76 -51.88
C ARG A 170 16.30 -14.83 -53.24
N SER A 171 15.06 -15.36 -53.30
CA SER A 171 13.88 -14.68 -53.92
C SER A 171 12.71 -15.56 -54.37
N THR A 172 12.74 -16.90 -54.27
CA THR A 172 11.64 -17.74 -54.82
C THR A 172 10.69 -18.38 -53.79
N ALA A 173 10.99 -18.34 -52.49
CA ALA A 173 10.11 -18.90 -51.45
C ALA A 173 8.99 -17.94 -50.99
N ALA A 174 9.10 -16.64 -51.29
CA ALA A 174 8.14 -15.62 -50.81
C ALA A 174 6.83 -15.57 -51.62
N ALA A 175 6.80 -16.08 -52.86
CA ALA A 175 5.61 -16.06 -53.70
C ALA A 175 4.60 -17.18 -53.36
N VAL A 176 5.09 -18.31 -52.83
CA VAL A 176 4.24 -19.47 -52.47
C VAL A 176 3.49 -19.23 -51.16
N PHE A 177 4.10 -18.52 -50.20
CA PHE A 177 3.45 -18.19 -48.92
C PHE A 177 2.34 -17.14 -49.04
N CYS A 178 2.41 -16.27 -50.05
CA CYS A 178 1.39 -15.21 -50.26
C CYS A 178 0.09 -15.77 -50.86
N PHE A 179 0.16 -16.87 -51.62
CA PHE A 179 -1.00 -17.48 -52.28
C PHE A 179 -1.85 -18.33 -51.30
N LEU A 180 -1.24 -18.97 -50.30
CA LEU A 180 -1.96 -19.70 -49.24
C LEU A 180 -2.67 -18.77 -48.23
N GLY A 181 -2.14 -17.55 -48.01
CA GLY A 181 -2.73 -16.58 -47.09
C GLY A 181 -4.07 -16.01 -47.55
N CYS A 182 -4.26 -15.81 -48.86
CA CYS A 182 -5.51 -15.27 -49.42
C CYS A 182 -6.67 -16.27 -49.42
N LEU A 183 -6.40 -17.58 -49.47
CA LEU A 183 -7.44 -18.63 -49.41
C LEU A 183 -8.02 -18.83 -48.00
N CYS A 184 -7.21 -18.62 -46.95
CA CYS A 184 -7.68 -18.68 -45.56
C CYS A 184 -8.61 -17.51 -45.17
N GLY A 185 -8.40 -16.33 -45.75
CA GLY A 185 -9.24 -15.15 -45.47
C GLY A 185 -10.67 -15.27 -46.00
N TYR A 186 -10.89 -16.03 -47.07
CA TYR A 186 -12.21 -16.20 -47.69
C TYR A 186 -13.11 -17.17 -46.92
N PHE A 187 -12.54 -18.15 -46.22
CA PHE A 187 -13.30 -19.12 -45.40
C PHE A 187 -13.72 -18.58 -44.02
N ALA A 188 -13.01 -17.59 -43.48
CA ALA A 188 -13.34 -16.99 -42.18
C ALA A 188 -14.61 -16.12 -42.21
N LEU A 189 -15.05 -15.65 -43.38
CA LEU A 189 -16.26 -14.83 -43.54
C LEU A 189 -17.57 -15.64 -43.55
N LEU A 190 -17.52 -16.98 -43.59
CA LEU A 190 -18.71 -17.84 -43.54
C LEU A 190 -19.13 -18.29 -42.13
N PHE A 191 -18.36 -17.97 -41.08
CA PHE A 191 -18.50 -18.57 -39.74
C PHE A 191 -19.29 -17.73 -38.71
N VAL A 192 -19.97 -16.66 -39.13
CA VAL A 192 -20.64 -15.71 -38.21
C VAL A 192 -22.14 -15.98 -38.01
N HIS A 193 -22.72 -17.05 -38.54
CA HIS A 193 -24.10 -17.45 -38.23
C HIS A 193 -24.15 -18.94 -37.94
N LEU A 194 -24.29 -19.33 -36.67
CA LEU A 194 -25.03 -20.49 -36.12
C LEU A 194 -24.61 -20.70 -34.65
N ASP A 195 -25.53 -20.42 -33.72
CA ASP A 195 -25.47 -20.76 -32.30
C ASP A 195 -26.03 -22.19 -32.05
N ASP A 196 -25.63 -22.77 -30.91
CA ASP A 196 -26.14 -23.96 -30.17
C ASP A 196 -25.77 -25.40 -30.61
N ASP A 197 -24.98 -26.06 -29.73
CA ASP A 197 -24.91 -27.50 -29.37
C ASP A 197 -24.33 -28.57 -30.37
N PRO A 198 -23.93 -29.78 -29.88
CA PRO A 198 -22.59 -30.33 -30.12
C PRO A 198 -22.43 -31.31 -31.29
N VAL A 199 -21.20 -31.33 -31.80
CA VAL A 199 -20.40 -32.43 -32.39
C VAL A 199 -21.13 -33.77 -32.60
N ASP A 200 -21.83 -33.89 -33.73
CA ASP A 200 -22.06 -35.18 -34.42
C ASP A 200 -22.57 -35.03 -35.88
N ASP A 201 -22.84 -33.80 -36.36
CA ASP A 201 -23.39 -33.55 -37.71
C ASP A 201 -22.35 -33.04 -38.75
N PHE A 202 -21.07 -32.90 -38.36
CA PHE A 202 -20.02 -32.34 -39.23
C PHE A 202 -19.44 -33.34 -40.25
N GLU A 203 -19.38 -34.63 -39.91
CA GLU A 203 -18.84 -35.65 -40.83
C GLU A 203 -19.74 -35.94 -42.04
N LYS A 204 -21.05 -35.68 -41.95
CA LYS A 204 -22.00 -35.97 -43.04
C LYS A 204 -22.34 -34.78 -43.94
N LYS A 205 -22.19 -33.53 -43.47
CA LYS A 205 -22.47 -32.32 -44.28
C LYS A 205 -21.24 -31.70 -44.91
N GLY A 206 -20.04 -31.86 -44.33
CA GLY A 206 -18.79 -31.36 -44.93
C GLY A 206 -18.35 -32.09 -46.22
N ALA A 207 -18.71 -33.37 -46.35
CA ALA A 207 -18.41 -34.17 -47.54
C ALA A 207 -19.26 -33.80 -48.77
N LEU A 208 -20.45 -33.19 -48.58
CA LEU A 208 -21.40 -32.87 -49.64
C LEU A 208 -21.18 -31.48 -50.28
N THR A 209 -20.43 -30.58 -49.64
CA THR A 209 -20.11 -29.25 -50.20
C THR A 209 -18.82 -29.24 -51.03
N LEU A 210 -17.96 -30.25 -50.86
CA LEU A 210 -16.73 -30.41 -51.64
C LEU A 210 -16.93 -31.12 -53.00
N ILE A 211 -18.10 -31.72 -53.24
CA ILE A 211 -18.41 -32.47 -54.47
C ILE A 211 -19.15 -31.62 -55.52
N SER A 212 -19.53 -30.37 -55.21
CA SER A 212 -20.28 -29.48 -56.11
C SER A 212 -19.42 -28.42 -56.85
N PHE A 213 -18.08 -28.44 -56.73
CA PHE A 213 -17.21 -27.38 -57.28
C PHE A 213 -16.19 -27.81 -58.36
N TRP A 214 -16.30 -29.01 -58.94
CA TRP A 214 -15.49 -29.36 -60.12
C TRP A 214 -16.21 -30.31 -61.08
N PRO A 215 -17.05 -29.80 -62.00
CA PRO A 215 -17.38 -30.53 -63.21
C PRO A 215 -16.22 -30.36 -64.20
N ASP A 216 -15.77 -31.46 -64.81
CA ASP A 216 -14.87 -31.54 -65.98
C ASP A 216 -13.35 -31.73 -65.75
N VAL A 217 -12.94 -32.94 -65.31
CA VAL A 217 -11.71 -33.64 -65.80
C VAL A 217 -11.93 -35.19 -65.72
N PRO A 218 -11.60 -35.98 -66.78
CA PRO A 218 -11.90 -37.43 -66.88
C PRO A 218 -10.92 -38.36 -66.11
N PRO A 219 -11.28 -39.66 -65.88
CA PRO A 219 -10.58 -40.54 -64.95
C PRO A 219 -9.49 -41.39 -65.61
N TRP A 220 -8.31 -41.50 -65.00
CA TRP A 220 -7.32 -42.57 -65.27
C TRP A 220 -6.99 -43.34 -63.98
N PRO A 221 -6.88 -44.68 -64.02
CA PRO A 221 -6.97 -45.53 -62.84
C PRO A 221 -5.61 -45.76 -62.18
N GLY A 222 -5.58 -45.72 -60.85
CA GLY A 222 -4.49 -46.30 -60.06
C GLY A 222 -3.70 -45.33 -59.18
N GLN A 223 -4.35 -44.65 -58.23
CA GLN A 223 -3.72 -44.16 -56.98
C GLN A 223 -4.76 -43.66 -55.96
N LEU A 224 -5.73 -44.50 -55.58
CA LEU A 224 -6.72 -44.16 -54.54
C LEU A 224 -6.21 -44.36 -53.09
N ASP A 225 -5.14 -45.13 -52.87
CA ASP A 225 -4.58 -45.33 -51.52
C ASP A 225 -3.57 -44.25 -51.10
N LYS A 226 -2.97 -43.52 -52.05
CA LYS A 226 -2.08 -42.37 -51.73
C LYS A 226 -2.87 -41.09 -51.45
N LEU A 227 -4.06 -40.94 -52.02
CA LEU A 227 -4.95 -39.80 -51.75
C LEU A 227 -5.59 -39.86 -50.36
N ARG A 228 -5.81 -41.04 -49.77
CA ARG A 228 -6.24 -41.18 -48.37
C ARG A 228 -5.15 -40.77 -47.37
N ILE A 229 -3.88 -41.04 -47.70
CA ILE A 229 -2.73 -40.68 -46.86
C ILE A 229 -2.44 -39.18 -46.96
N VAL A 230 -2.54 -38.58 -48.16
CA VAL A 230 -2.37 -37.13 -48.35
C VAL A 230 -3.54 -36.34 -47.76
N ALA A 231 -4.79 -36.81 -47.90
CA ALA A 231 -5.95 -36.18 -47.25
C ALA A 231 -5.92 -36.30 -45.72
N GLY A 232 -5.37 -37.41 -45.18
CA GLY A 232 -5.12 -37.55 -43.75
C GLY A 232 -3.99 -36.65 -43.23
N LEU A 233 -2.93 -36.44 -44.04
CA LEU A 233 -1.84 -35.53 -43.70
C LEU A 233 -2.26 -34.05 -43.78
N GLU A 234 -3.07 -33.67 -44.76
CA GLU A 234 -3.59 -32.30 -44.90
C GLU A 234 -4.63 -31.97 -43.83
N LEU A 235 -5.50 -32.92 -43.44
CA LEU A 235 -6.41 -32.72 -42.31
C LEU A 235 -5.64 -32.60 -40.99
N ALA A 236 -4.57 -33.39 -40.78
CA ALA A 236 -3.72 -33.30 -39.60
C ALA A 236 -2.91 -31.99 -39.55
N THR A 237 -2.40 -31.51 -40.69
CA THR A 237 -1.68 -30.23 -40.75
C THR A 237 -2.61 -29.03 -40.64
N VAL A 238 -3.81 -29.05 -41.23
CA VAL A 238 -4.83 -27.99 -41.06
C VAL A 238 -5.34 -27.94 -39.62
N THR A 239 -5.53 -29.09 -38.97
CA THR A 239 -5.92 -29.15 -37.54
C THR A 239 -4.80 -28.67 -36.61
N ALA A 240 -3.54 -29.00 -36.93
CA ALA A 240 -2.37 -28.50 -36.20
C ALA A 240 -2.11 -27.00 -36.43
N PHE A 241 -2.34 -26.48 -37.64
CA PHE A 241 -2.22 -25.06 -37.96
C PHE A 241 -3.37 -24.24 -37.37
N ALA A 242 -4.60 -24.74 -37.39
CA ALA A 242 -5.74 -24.11 -36.73
C ALA A 242 -5.58 -24.09 -35.20
N GLY A 243 -5.02 -25.16 -34.61
CA GLY A 243 -4.65 -25.20 -33.20
C GLY A 243 -3.53 -24.23 -32.85
N ALA A 244 -2.47 -24.15 -33.66
CA ALA A 244 -1.35 -23.23 -33.47
C ALA A 244 -1.73 -21.77 -33.74
N TYR A 245 -2.62 -21.49 -34.70
CA TYR A 245 -3.15 -20.17 -35.00
C TYR A 245 -4.13 -19.72 -33.92
N ALA A 246 -5.01 -20.59 -33.41
CA ALA A 246 -5.88 -20.29 -32.27
C ALA A 246 -5.09 -20.03 -30.98
N LEU A 247 -3.99 -20.77 -30.76
CA LEU A 247 -3.05 -20.53 -29.65
C LEU A 247 -2.23 -19.25 -29.84
N ARG A 248 -1.83 -18.92 -31.07
CA ARG A 248 -1.07 -17.69 -31.38
C ARG A 248 -1.95 -16.44 -31.38
N VAL A 249 -3.21 -16.53 -31.81
CA VAL A 249 -4.23 -15.48 -31.67
C VAL A 249 -4.61 -15.32 -30.19
N ARG A 250 -4.78 -16.40 -29.42
CA ARG A 250 -4.93 -16.31 -27.94
C ARG A 250 -3.73 -15.70 -27.24
N ARG A 251 -2.52 -15.89 -27.78
CA ARG A 251 -1.29 -15.32 -27.24
C ARG A 251 -1.07 -13.85 -27.65
N HIS A 252 -1.40 -13.48 -28.88
CA HIS A 252 -1.34 -12.09 -29.36
C HIS A 252 -2.46 -11.20 -28.81
N VAL A 253 -3.67 -11.72 -28.61
CA VAL A 253 -4.76 -10.99 -27.93
C VAL A 253 -4.45 -10.76 -26.43
N ARG A 254 -3.49 -11.52 -25.87
CA ARG A 254 -3.01 -11.32 -24.49
C ARG A 254 -1.91 -10.27 -24.35
N GLU A 255 -1.26 -9.85 -25.44
CA GLU A 255 -0.02 -9.07 -25.37
C GLU A 255 -0.04 -7.76 -26.19
N ALA A 256 -1.14 -7.40 -26.87
CA ALA A 256 -1.18 -6.20 -27.72
C ALA A 256 -2.30 -5.20 -27.35
N VAL A 257 -1.84 -4.13 -26.67
CA VAL A 257 -2.26 -2.71 -26.74
C VAL A 257 -3.28 -2.19 -25.70
N PRO A 258 -2.93 -1.09 -24.98
CA PRO A 258 -3.83 -0.33 -24.11
C PRO A 258 -4.72 0.63 -24.89
N ASP A 259 -5.78 1.07 -24.18
CA ASP A 259 -6.73 2.15 -24.42
C ASP A 259 -8.14 1.86 -24.93
N ALA A 260 -9.06 2.51 -24.20
CA ALA A 260 -10.41 2.90 -24.52
C ALA A 260 -11.58 1.89 -24.32
N GLN A 261 -12.08 1.91 -23.09
CA GLN A 261 -13.47 2.29 -22.79
C GLN A 261 -14.65 1.40 -23.24
N THR A 262 -14.44 0.25 -23.91
CA THR A 262 -15.58 -0.56 -24.40
C THR A 262 -15.83 -1.87 -23.64
N TYR A 263 -14.85 -2.42 -22.89
CA TYR A 263 -15.02 -3.70 -22.16
C TYR A 263 -15.46 -3.56 -20.69
N LEU A 264 -16.12 -2.45 -20.37
CA LEU A 264 -16.88 -2.21 -19.13
C LEU A 264 -18.26 -2.92 -19.13
N ARG A 265 -18.49 -3.92 -19.98
CA ARG A 265 -19.75 -4.67 -20.01
C ARG A 265 -19.49 -6.17 -20.10
N THR A 266 -19.76 -6.87 -18.98
CA THR A 266 -20.08 -8.32 -18.85
C THR A 266 -18.98 -9.30 -19.32
N SER A 267 -18.43 -10.25 -18.56
CA SER A 267 -18.86 -11.03 -17.39
C SER A 267 -17.62 -11.67 -16.73
N VAL A 268 -17.72 -11.95 -15.43
CA VAL A 268 -16.68 -12.53 -14.56
C VAL A 268 -16.25 -13.92 -15.03
N TYR A 269 -14.96 -14.17 -15.25
CA TYR A 269 -14.42 -15.52 -15.47
C TYR A 269 -13.68 -16.03 -14.22
N THR A 270 -14.21 -17.10 -13.67
CA THR A 270 -13.52 -18.12 -12.88
C THR A 270 -12.26 -18.61 -13.62
N ALA A 271 -11.10 -18.63 -12.94
CA ALA A 271 -9.91 -19.29 -13.47
C ALA A 271 -10.13 -20.82 -13.54
N PRO A 272 -9.70 -21.52 -14.61
CA PRO A 272 -9.94 -22.95 -14.72
C PRO A 272 -8.93 -23.69 -13.83
N THR A 273 -9.38 -24.26 -12.71
CA THR A 273 -8.59 -25.13 -11.81
C THR A 273 -8.33 -26.52 -12.43
N ALA A 274 -9.03 -26.87 -13.51
CA ALA A 274 -8.97 -28.19 -14.16
C ALA A 274 -7.63 -28.55 -14.85
N PRO A 275 -6.90 -27.64 -15.55
CA PRO A 275 -5.66 -27.99 -16.25
C PRO A 275 -4.49 -28.27 -15.28
N LEU A 276 -4.44 -27.56 -14.15
CA LEU A 276 -3.40 -27.73 -13.12
C LEU A 276 -3.52 -29.07 -12.39
N ARG A 277 -4.75 -29.52 -12.12
CA ARG A 277 -4.99 -30.86 -11.56
C ARG A 277 -4.54 -31.99 -12.51
N ARG A 278 -4.72 -31.83 -13.82
CA ARG A 278 -4.29 -32.84 -14.82
C ARG A 278 -2.76 -32.92 -14.95
N GLY A 279 -2.07 -31.78 -14.90
CA GLY A 279 -0.61 -31.75 -14.93
C GLY A 279 0.04 -32.33 -13.66
N ALA A 280 -0.52 -32.02 -12.48
CA ALA A 280 -0.05 -32.58 -11.21
C ALA A 280 -0.28 -34.10 -11.12
N ALA A 281 -1.43 -34.60 -11.62
CA ALA A 281 -1.71 -36.04 -11.66
C ALA A 281 -0.69 -36.82 -12.50
N ALA A 282 -0.26 -36.28 -13.66
CA ALA A 282 0.72 -36.93 -14.53
C ALA A 282 2.13 -37.02 -13.89
N VAL A 283 2.54 -35.99 -13.13
CA VAL A 283 3.83 -35.99 -12.42
C VAL A 283 3.82 -37.00 -11.27
N VAL A 284 2.71 -37.11 -10.54
CA VAL A 284 2.56 -38.10 -9.47
C VAL A 284 2.55 -39.53 -10.01
N GLU A 285 1.93 -39.77 -11.17
CA GLU A 285 1.89 -41.09 -11.78
C GLU A 285 3.28 -41.58 -12.21
N HIS A 286 4.10 -40.67 -12.77
CA HIS A 286 5.49 -40.97 -13.12
C HIS A 286 6.36 -41.22 -11.88
N GLN A 287 6.23 -40.41 -10.83
CA GLN A 287 6.95 -40.65 -9.56
C GLN A 287 6.53 -41.97 -8.90
N ALA A 288 5.26 -42.35 -8.99
CA ALA A 288 4.78 -43.64 -8.50
C ALA A 288 5.39 -44.82 -9.27
N GLU A 289 5.65 -44.69 -10.57
CA GLU A 289 6.36 -45.71 -11.36
C GLU A 289 7.82 -45.87 -10.93
N VAL A 290 8.52 -44.75 -10.69
CA VAL A 290 9.90 -44.75 -10.21
C VAL A 290 10.00 -45.39 -8.84
N VAL A 291 9.11 -45.05 -7.89
CA VAL A 291 9.06 -45.69 -6.58
C VAL A 291 8.79 -47.20 -6.71
N ARG A 292 7.84 -47.62 -7.57
CA ARG A 292 7.56 -49.04 -7.83
C ARG A 292 8.76 -49.78 -8.43
N TRP A 293 9.58 -49.11 -9.23
CA TRP A 293 10.81 -49.68 -9.78
C TRP A 293 11.88 -49.82 -8.70
N LEU A 294 12.11 -48.77 -7.89
CA LEU A 294 13.08 -48.77 -6.79
C LEU A 294 12.75 -49.83 -5.73
N THR A 295 11.48 -49.98 -5.35
CA THR A 295 11.05 -51.04 -4.40
C THR A 295 11.33 -52.44 -4.96
N ARG A 296 11.09 -52.67 -6.26
CA ARG A 296 11.42 -53.96 -6.91
C ARG A 296 12.92 -54.21 -6.94
N ARG A 297 13.72 -53.18 -7.22
CA ARG A 297 15.19 -53.27 -7.22
C ARG A 297 15.73 -53.58 -5.83
N CYS A 298 15.24 -52.90 -4.80
CA CYS A 298 15.60 -53.18 -3.40
C CYS A 298 15.24 -54.61 -3.00
N HIS A 299 14.05 -55.11 -3.39
CA HIS A 299 13.65 -56.47 -3.08
C HIS A 299 14.54 -57.54 -3.75
N ASN A 300 14.99 -57.28 -4.99
CA ASN A 300 15.92 -58.17 -5.69
C ASN A 300 17.31 -58.16 -5.03
N LEU A 301 17.82 -56.98 -4.66
CA LEU A 301 19.08 -56.82 -3.93
C LEU A 301 19.04 -57.49 -2.55
N GLN A 302 17.92 -57.39 -1.82
CA GLN A 302 17.72 -58.10 -0.55
C GLN A 302 17.86 -59.62 -0.70
N ARG A 303 17.30 -60.20 -1.77
CA ARG A 303 17.44 -61.63 -2.05
C ARG A 303 18.88 -62.01 -2.40
N GLU A 304 19.60 -61.13 -3.07
CA GLU A 304 21.01 -61.34 -3.44
C GLU A 304 21.94 -61.26 -2.21
N VAL A 305 21.73 -60.28 -1.34
CA VAL A 305 22.41 -60.19 -0.04
C VAL A 305 22.12 -61.43 0.80
N LEU A 306 20.87 -61.89 0.86
CA LEU A 306 20.50 -63.11 1.59
C LEU A 306 21.23 -64.35 1.05
N ARG A 307 21.34 -64.50 -0.28
CA ARG A 307 22.09 -65.59 -0.91
C ARG A 307 23.59 -65.54 -0.59
N LEU A 308 24.18 -64.35 -0.61
CA LEU A 308 25.59 -64.17 -0.26
C LEU A 308 25.83 -64.45 1.23
N SER A 309 24.89 -64.08 2.11
CA SER A 309 24.96 -64.38 3.54
C SER A 309 24.91 -65.89 3.79
N LEU A 310 24.01 -66.61 3.12
CA LEU A 310 23.92 -68.07 3.21
C LEU A 310 25.15 -68.77 2.64
N ALA A 311 25.73 -68.26 1.54
CA ALA A 311 26.98 -68.77 0.98
C ALA A 311 28.16 -68.58 1.97
N ARG A 312 28.21 -67.43 2.67
CA ARG A 312 29.19 -67.18 3.73
C ARG A 312 29.05 -68.19 4.88
N GLU A 313 27.82 -68.45 5.34
CA GLU A 313 27.57 -69.43 6.40
C GLU A 313 28.03 -70.85 5.99
N SER A 314 27.85 -71.23 4.72
CA SER A 314 28.32 -72.53 4.22
C SER A 314 29.86 -72.67 4.10
N GLU A 315 30.57 -71.57 3.84
CA GLU A 315 32.05 -71.51 3.87
C GLU A 315 32.57 -71.57 5.32
N GLU A 316 31.85 -70.98 6.28
CA GLU A 316 32.17 -71.06 7.72
C GLU A 316 32.01 -72.49 8.28
N GLU A 317 30.99 -73.23 7.85
CA GLU A 317 30.78 -74.63 8.26
C GLU A 317 31.80 -75.60 7.64
N SER A 318 32.32 -75.31 6.44
CA SER A 318 33.30 -76.16 5.74
C SER A 318 34.76 -75.90 6.14
N GLY A 319 35.08 -74.71 6.68
CA GLY A 319 36.42 -74.34 7.19
C GLY A 319 36.80 -74.91 8.57
N GLY A 320 35.92 -75.71 9.20
CA GLY A 320 36.07 -76.22 10.57
C GLY A 320 36.86 -77.51 10.75
N GLY A 321 37.46 -78.11 9.71
CA GLY A 321 38.11 -79.42 9.84
C GLY A 321 39.29 -79.69 8.90
N GLY A 322 40.52 -79.61 9.42
CA GLY A 322 41.69 -80.28 8.85
C GLY A 322 42.80 -79.34 8.36
N GLY A 323 43.91 -79.30 9.10
CA GLY A 323 45.06 -78.45 8.81
C GLY A 323 45.94 -78.92 7.65
N GLY A 324 46.74 -77.97 7.15
CA GLY A 324 47.93 -78.24 6.36
C GLY A 324 47.90 -77.69 4.93
N GLY A 325 48.36 -76.45 4.76
CA GLY A 325 48.97 -75.98 3.51
C GLY A 325 48.05 -75.25 2.52
N GLY A 326 48.38 -73.98 2.25
CA GLY A 326 47.93 -73.24 1.07
C GLY A 326 47.02 -72.06 1.39
N GLY A 327 47.58 -70.85 1.38
CA GLY A 327 46.90 -69.56 1.63
C GLY A 327 45.90 -69.13 0.55
N GLY A 328 45.01 -70.02 0.11
CA GLY A 328 43.94 -69.73 -0.86
C GLY A 328 42.55 -69.50 -0.24
N GLY A 329 42.24 -70.13 0.91
CA GLY A 329 40.90 -70.07 1.51
C GLY A 329 40.55 -68.72 2.16
N GLY A 330 41.54 -68.00 2.70
CA GLY A 330 41.32 -66.68 3.30
C GLY A 330 40.90 -65.61 2.28
N ALA A 331 41.48 -65.65 1.08
CA ALA A 331 41.21 -64.67 0.03
C ALA A 331 39.78 -64.81 -0.56
N ALA A 332 39.28 -66.04 -0.69
CA ALA A 332 37.91 -66.28 -1.16
C ALA A 332 36.86 -65.79 -0.14
N ARG A 333 37.12 -65.97 1.15
CA ARG A 333 36.26 -65.48 2.22
C ARG A 333 36.26 -63.95 2.33
N GLU A 334 37.44 -63.32 2.25
CA GLU A 334 37.57 -61.86 2.24
C GLU A 334 36.86 -61.24 1.02
N ASP A 335 36.94 -61.87 -0.17
CA ASP A 335 36.20 -61.41 -1.35
C ASP A 335 34.67 -61.50 -1.15
N LEU A 336 34.19 -62.58 -0.54
CA LEU A 336 32.76 -62.78 -0.27
C LEU A 336 32.22 -61.78 0.75
N GLU A 337 32.98 -61.47 1.81
CA GLU A 337 32.65 -60.43 2.79
C GLU A 337 32.66 -59.03 2.16
N HIS A 338 33.65 -58.71 1.33
CA HIS A 338 33.71 -57.42 0.64
C HIS A 338 32.52 -57.23 -0.31
N ARG A 339 32.14 -58.29 -1.04
CA ARG A 339 30.96 -58.28 -1.93
C ARG A 339 29.64 -58.15 -1.18
N LEU A 340 29.49 -58.83 -0.04
CA LEU A 340 28.31 -58.68 0.81
C LEU A 340 28.20 -57.27 1.38
N ALA A 341 29.30 -56.71 1.91
CA ALA A 341 29.33 -55.35 2.43
C ALA A 341 29.07 -54.28 1.34
N ALA A 342 29.52 -54.52 0.10
CA ALA A 342 29.20 -53.64 -1.03
C ALA A 342 27.70 -53.65 -1.36
N ARG A 343 27.07 -54.84 -1.42
CA ARG A 343 25.64 -54.97 -1.74
C ARG A 343 24.73 -54.48 -0.61
N GLU A 344 25.13 -54.65 0.65
CA GLU A 344 24.40 -54.06 1.78
C GLU A 344 24.44 -52.52 1.76
N ARG A 345 25.59 -51.92 1.40
CA ARG A 345 25.70 -50.46 1.25
C ARG A 345 24.81 -49.95 0.12
N GLU A 346 24.80 -50.62 -1.03
CA GLU A 346 23.93 -50.29 -2.17
C GLU A 346 22.44 -50.38 -1.77
N LEU A 347 22.05 -51.44 -1.03
CA LEU A 347 20.68 -51.60 -0.56
C LEU A 347 20.26 -50.47 0.41
N ARG A 348 21.13 -50.08 1.36
CA ARG A 348 20.84 -48.98 2.29
C ARG A 348 20.72 -47.64 1.57
N ALA A 349 21.58 -47.39 0.58
CA ALA A 349 21.54 -46.15 -0.23
C ALA A 349 20.23 -46.05 -1.04
N LEU A 350 19.85 -47.11 -1.75
CA LEU A 350 18.62 -47.14 -2.55
C LEU A 350 17.35 -47.08 -1.69
N ALA A 351 17.36 -47.67 -0.49
CA ALA A 351 16.25 -47.57 0.45
C ALA A 351 16.06 -46.13 0.96
N ALA A 352 17.16 -45.45 1.32
CA ALA A 352 17.13 -44.05 1.74
C ALA A 352 16.64 -43.12 0.61
N GLU A 353 17.04 -43.38 -0.64
CA GLU A 353 16.58 -42.63 -1.81
C GLU A 353 15.08 -42.82 -2.07
N SER A 354 14.58 -44.06 -1.93
CA SER A 354 13.15 -44.37 -2.03
C SER A 354 12.34 -43.63 -0.95
N ASP A 355 12.81 -43.61 0.30
CA ASP A 355 12.12 -42.94 1.40
C ASP A 355 12.10 -41.41 1.23
N ALA A 356 13.20 -40.83 0.75
CA ALA A 356 13.29 -39.41 0.43
C ALA A 356 12.31 -39.00 -0.68
N LEU A 357 12.21 -39.80 -1.76
CA LEU A 357 11.26 -39.56 -2.85
C LEU A 357 9.81 -39.69 -2.37
N GLN A 358 9.50 -40.66 -1.51
CA GLN A 358 8.16 -40.80 -0.91
C GLN A 358 7.82 -39.63 0.03
N ALA A 359 8.79 -39.09 0.77
CA ALA A 359 8.59 -37.90 1.59
C ALA A 359 8.32 -36.66 0.74
N GLN A 360 9.09 -36.45 -0.34
CA GLN A 360 8.88 -35.35 -1.28
C GLN A 360 7.51 -35.43 -1.96
N ALA A 361 7.07 -36.62 -2.38
CA ALA A 361 5.75 -36.81 -2.96
C ALA A 361 4.61 -36.46 -1.97
N ARG A 362 4.74 -36.85 -0.70
CA ARG A 362 3.75 -36.51 0.35
C ARG A 362 3.66 -35.01 0.61
N ALA A 363 4.80 -34.31 0.69
CA ALA A 363 4.85 -32.87 0.88
C ALA A 363 4.23 -32.11 -0.33
N ALA A 364 4.50 -32.59 -1.55
CA ALA A 364 3.89 -32.03 -2.76
C ALA A 364 2.37 -32.18 -2.78
N TRP A 365 1.84 -33.32 -2.31
CA TRP A 365 0.40 -33.55 -2.18
C TRP A 365 -0.27 -32.61 -1.18
N GLN A 366 0.33 -32.44 0.00
CA GLN A 366 -0.18 -31.50 1.01
C GLN A 366 -0.25 -30.06 0.49
N SER A 367 0.81 -29.60 -0.21
CA SER A 367 0.82 -28.27 -0.81
C SER A 367 -0.23 -28.09 -1.92
N LEU A 368 -0.49 -29.14 -2.70
CA LEU A 368 -1.52 -29.10 -3.75
C LEU A 368 -2.93 -28.98 -3.14
N ASP A 369 -3.17 -29.67 -2.02
CA ASP A 369 -4.45 -29.68 -1.33
C ASP A 369 -4.74 -28.32 -0.68
N GLU A 370 -3.74 -27.74 0.02
CA GLU A 370 -3.79 -26.38 0.58
C GLU A 370 -4.05 -25.33 -0.49
N ARG A 371 -3.34 -25.40 -1.62
CA ARG A 371 -3.55 -24.48 -2.76
C ARG A 371 -4.93 -24.64 -3.38
N SER A 372 -5.49 -25.86 -3.37
CA SER A 372 -6.83 -26.11 -3.89
C SER A 372 -7.93 -25.59 -2.96
N ALA A 373 -7.73 -25.67 -1.64
CA ALA A 373 -8.62 -25.09 -0.64
C ALA A 373 -8.63 -23.55 -0.74
N ALA A 374 -7.43 -22.93 -0.83
CA ALA A 374 -7.30 -21.49 -1.01
C ALA A 374 -7.94 -20.99 -2.32
N ALA A 375 -7.80 -21.74 -3.42
CA ALA A 375 -8.44 -21.41 -4.68
C ALA A 375 -9.98 -21.48 -4.60
N HIS A 376 -10.53 -22.46 -3.88
CA HIS A 376 -11.97 -22.58 -3.68
C HIS A 376 -12.53 -21.43 -2.84
N GLU A 377 -11.83 -21.03 -1.78
CA GLU A 377 -12.22 -19.90 -0.93
C GLU A 377 -12.22 -18.57 -1.72
N LEU A 378 -11.23 -18.39 -2.60
CA LEU A 378 -11.16 -17.24 -3.50
C LEU A 378 -12.34 -17.23 -4.49
N GLU A 379 -12.69 -18.39 -5.04
CA GLU A 379 -13.82 -18.53 -5.98
C GLU A 379 -15.16 -18.18 -5.31
N VAL A 380 -15.36 -18.59 -4.06
CA VAL A 380 -16.53 -18.22 -3.25
C VAL A 380 -16.59 -16.71 -3.02
N ARG A 381 -15.46 -16.07 -2.64
CA ARG A 381 -15.40 -14.62 -2.42
C ARG A 381 -15.68 -13.82 -3.70
N VAL A 382 -15.12 -14.24 -4.83
CA VAL A 382 -15.36 -13.59 -6.14
C VAL A 382 -16.83 -13.71 -6.54
N ARG A 383 -17.48 -14.85 -6.27
CA ARG A 383 -18.91 -15.03 -6.52
C ARG A 383 -19.77 -14.10 -5.66
N GLN A 384 -19.47 -13.98 -4.36
CA GLN A 384 -20.16 -13.06 -3.45
C GLN A 384 -20.02 -11.60 -3.89
N GLN A 385 -18.81 -11.17 -4.27
CA GLN A 385 -18.57 -9.84 -4.82
C GLN A 385 -19.30 -9.61 -6.15
N GLY A 386 -19.40 -10.64 -7.00
CA GLY A 386 -20.17 -10.57 -8.25
C GLY A 386 -21.67 -10.32 -8.00
N GLU A 387 -22.25 -11.02 -7.02
CA GLU A 387 -23.65 -10.84 -6.61
C GLU A 387 -23.90 -9.45 -5.99
N GLU A 388 -22.98 -8.96 -5.17
CA GLU A 388 -23.06 -7.62 -4.58
C GLU A 388 -22.94 -6.51 -5.64
N ASN A 389 -21.99 -6.65 -6.57
CA ASN A 389 -21.84 -5.73 -7.69
C ASN A 389 -23.09 -5.70 -8.59
N ALA A 390 -23.75 -6.85 -8.80
CA ALA A 390 -25.01 -6.92 -9.53
C ALA A 390 -26.13 -6.16 -8.79
N ARG A 391 -26.22 -6.29 -7.45
CA ARG A 391 -27.19 -5.54 -6.62
C ARG A 391 -26.95 -4.03 -6.67
N LEU A 392 -25.69 -3.60 -6.59
CA LEU A 392 -25.33 -2.19 -6.68
C LEU A 392 -25.70 -1.59 -8.04
N ARG A 393 -25.46 -2.32 -9.13
CA ARG A 393 -25.86 -1.91 -10.49
C ARG A 393 -27.36 -1.76 -10.63
N ALA A 394 -28.15 -2.71 -10.14
CA ALA A 394 -29.61 -2.61 -10.16
C ALA A 394 -30.12 -1.39 -9.37
N THR A 395 -29.49 -1.08 -8.24
CA THR A 395 -29.83 0.09 -7.41
C THR A 395 -29.49 1.41 -8.11
N LEU A 396 -28.34 1.47 -8.79
CA LEU A 396 -27.91 2.61 -9.61
C LEU A 396 -28.85 2.86 -10.80
N GLU A 397 -29.29 1.80 -11.48
CA GLU A 397 -30.29 1.89 -12.56
C GLU A 397 -31.65 2.38 -12.04
N GLU A 398 -32.09 1.92 -10.87
CA GLU A 398 -33.32 2.42 -10.28
C GLU A 398 -33.22 3.91 -9.91
N TRP A 399 -32.08 4.34 -9.37
CA TRP A 399 -31.83 5.74 -9.03
C TRP A 399 -31.78 6.64 -10.27
N SER A 400 -31.10 6.20 -11.34
CA SER A 400 -31.04 6.95 -12.60
C SER A 400 -32.42 7.12 -13.23
N HIS A 401 -33.26 6.07 -13.21
CA HIS A 401 -34.65 6.14 -13.67
C HIS A 401 -35.53 7.06 -12.82
N ARG A 402 -35.28 7.17 -11.51
CA ARG A 402 -36.00 8.12 -10.63
C ARG A 402 -35.59 9.55 -10.93
N ASN A 403 -34.29 9.81 -11.15
CA ASN A 403 -33.79 11.14 -11.49
C ASN A 403 -34.33 11.62 -12.85
N ALA A 404 -34.30 10.78 -13.88
CA ALA A 404 -34.87 11.11 -15.18
C ALA A 404 -36.37 11.48 -15.09
N ARG A 405 -37.13 10.79 -14.21
CA ARG A 405 -38.54 11.12 -13.96
C ARG A 405 -38.72 12.46 -13.25
N LEU A 406 -37.84 12.80 -12.31
CA LEU A 406 -37.86 14.09 -11.62
C LEU A 406 -37.50 15.24 -12.56
N GLU A 407 -36.47 15.09 -13.39
CA GLU A 407 -36.09 16.08 -14.42
C GLU A 407 -37.22 16.32 -15.42
N ALA A 408 -37.87 15.26 -15.91
CA ALA A 408 -39.02 15.38 -16.79
C ALA A 408 -40.24 16.06 -16.12
N ARG A 409 -40.36 15.98 -14.79
CA ARG A 409 -41.42 16.68 -14.04
C ARG A 409 -41.07 18.16 -13.86
N LEU A 410 -39.80 18.46 -13.57
CA LEU A 410 -39.26 19.81 -13.45
C LEU A 410 -39.36 20.60 -14.76
N ASN A 411 -39.02 19.99 -15.89
CA ASN A 411 -39.14 20.62 -17.20
C ASN A 411 -40.60 20.95 -17.54
N ARG A 412 -41.54 20.03 -17.26
CA ARG A 412 -42.98 20.30 -17.44
C ARG A 412 -43.51 21.41 -16.55
N THR A 413 -43.02 21.52 -15.31
CA THR A 413 -43.40 22.65 -14.44
C THR A 413 -42.81 23.97 -14.93
N ARG A 414 -41.59 23.96 -15.48
CA ARG A 414 -40.93 25.13 -16.05
C ARG A 414 -41.66 25.64 -17.29
N GLU A 415 -42.01 24.74 -18.22
CA GLU A 415 -42.81 25.08 -19.40
C GLU A 415 -44.17 25.69 -19.04
N ARG A 416 -44.83 25.16 -18.00
CA ARG A 416 -46.10 25.73 -17.49
C ARG A 416 -45.91 27.13 -16.91
N LEU A 417 -44.79 27.36 -16.19
CA LEU A 417 -44.47 28.66 -15.62
C LEU A 417 -44.17 29.69 -16.72
N ASP A 418 -43.40 29.30 -17.74
CA ASP A 418 -43.05 30.14 -18.89
C ASP A 418 -44.31 30.49 -19.72
N ALA A 419 -45.21 29.52 -19.92
CA ALA A 419 -46.50 29.76 -20.55
C ALA A 419 -47.37 30.73 -19.74
N ALA A 420 -47.45 30.57 -18.41
CA ALA A 420 -48.21 31.47 -17.54
C ALA A 420 -47.63 32.90 -17.54
N ASN A 421 -46.30 33.04 -17.50
CA ASN A 421 -45.61 34.33 -17.60
C ASN A 421 -45.84 35.01 -18.95
N SER A 422 -45.86 34.24 -20.04
CA SER A 422 -46.17 34.77 -21.38
C SER A 422 -47.61 35.29 -21.50
N LEU A 423 -48.57 34.66 -20.82
CA LEU A 423 -49.97 35.09 -20.77
C LEU A 423 -50.15 36.34 -19.91
N LEU A 424 -49.44 36.44 -18.78
CA LEU A 424 -49.40 37.65 -17.95
C LEU A 424 -48.81 38.84 -18.71
N ALA A 425 -47.73 38.64 -19.46
CA ALA A 425 -47.13 39.67 -20.31
C ALA A 425 -48.07 40.16 -21.43
N ARG A 426 -48.90 39.26 -21.99
CA ARG A 426 -49.93 39.62 -22.98
C ARG A 426 -51.10 40.39 -22.34
N ARG A 427 -51.49 40.04 -21.11
CA ARG A 427 -52.52 40.77 -20.35
C ARG A 427 -52.05 42.16 -19.91
N SER A 428 -50.80 42.32 -19.49
CA SER A 428 -50.24 43.64 -19.16
C SER A 428 -50.13 44.54 -20.39
N ALA A 429 -49.86 43.98 -21.57
CA ALA A 429 -49.86 44.73 -22.84
C ALA A 429 -51.27 45.13 -23.30
N ALA A 430 -52.29 44.31 -23.05
CA ALA A 430 -53.69 44.61 -23.37
C ALA A 430 -54.37 45.56 -22.36
N GLY A 431 -53.88 45.62 -21.11
CA GLY A 431 -54.44 46.46 -20.04
C GLY A 431 -54.00 47.93 -20.06
N ALA A 432 -53.08 48.33 -20.94
CA ALA A 432 -52.57 49.71 -21.02
C ALA A 432 -53.37 50.64 -21.95
N ALA A 433 -54.47 50.16 -22.55
CA ALA A 433 -55.33 50.93 -23.45
C ALA A 433 -56.81 50.89 -23.01
N ASN A 434 -57.12 51.50 -21.86
CA ASN A 434 -58.37 52.23 -21.59
C ASN A 434 -58.37 52.77 -20.15
N LEU A 435 -58.70 54.06 -20.00
CA LEU A 435 -58.62 54.85 -18.77
C LEU A 435 -60.01 55.37 -18.33
N ALA A 436 -60.20 55.42 -17.01
CA ALA A 436 -61.09 56.30 -16.20
C ALA A 436 -62.56 55.83 -15.91
N PRO A 437 -63.30 56.46 -14.96
CA PRO A 437 -63.18 56.30 -13.49
C PRO A 437 -64.53 56.05 -12.77
N GLY A 438 -64.52 55.56 -11.52
CA GLY A 438 -65.65 55.72 -10.58
C GLY A 438 -66.33 54.46 -10.04
N GLU A 439 -66.33 54.39 -8.70
CA GLU A 439 -67.34 53.83 -7.77
C GLU A 439 -67.53 52.29 -7.53
N GLU A 440 -67.63 52.00 -6.22
CA GLU A 440 -68.20 50.85 -5.50
C GLU A 440 -67.43 49.51 -5.39
N GLU A 441 -66.98 49.19 -4.17
CA GLU A 441 -66.92 47.81 -3.64
C GLU A 441 -68.36 47.31 -3.36
N PRO A 442 -68.70 45.99 -3.43
CA PRO A 442 -67.92 44.89 -2.86
C PRO A 442 -67.98 43.52 -3.59
N GLY A 443 -67.07 42.61 -3.19
CA GLY A 443 -67.42 41.20 -2.97
C GLY A 443 -67.46 40.22 -4.14
N SER A 444 -66.74 39.10 -3.95
CA SER A 444 -67.01 37.77 -4.50
C SER A 444 -67.03 37.63 -6.03
N LEU A 445 -65.93 37.13 -6.61
CA LEU A 445 -65.88 36.18 -7.74
C LEU A 445 -64.47 36.20 -8.30
N LEU A 446 -63.56 35.38 -7.75
CA LEU A 446 -62.38 34.81 -8.43
C LEU A 446 -61.54 33.92 -7.49
N VAL A 447 -62.22 33.04 -6.73
CA VAL A 447 -61.56 31.89 -6.06
C VAL A 447 -62.10 30.55 -6.57
N ALA A 448 -63.15 30.54 -7.38
CA ALA A 448 -63.68 29.32 -7.97
C ALA A 448 -63.02 29.06 -9.32
N HIS A 449 -61.88 28.32 -9.35
CA HIS A 449 -61.56 27.33 -10.40
C HIS A 449 -60.21 26.60 -10.25
N ALA A 450 -59.62 26.53 -9.05
CA ALA A 450 -58.41 25.71 -8.80
C ALA A 450 -58.48 24.84 -7.53
N VAL A 451 -59.69 24.47 -7.06
CA VAL A 451 -59.88 23.63 -5.85
C VAL A 451 -60.68 22.35 -6.17
N ARG A 452 -60.39 21.68 -7.29
CA ARG A 452 -60.98 20.34 -7.55
C ARG A 452 -59.94 19.35 -8.05
N ALA A 453 -58.97 19.05 -7.18
CA ALA A 453 -58.22 17.80 -7.20
C ALA A 453 -57.29 17.69 -5.96
N ASP A 454 -57.81 17.88 -4.74
CA ASP A 454 -57.08 17.43 -3.52
C ASP A 454 -57.97 17.35 -2.26
N GLN A 455 -59.24 16.92 -2.40
CA GLN A 455 -60.10 16.66 -1.24
C GLN A 455 -60.05 15.18 -0.86
N ALA A 456 -58.92 14.77 -0.29
CA ALA A 456 -58.81 13.56 0.50
C ALA A 456 -57.65 13.62 1.53
N ALA A 457 -57.31 14.81 2.02
CA ALA A 457 -56.47 14.97 3.22
C ALA A 457 -57.38 15.44 4.38
N PRO A 458 -57.32 14.81 5.56
CA PRO A 458 -58.12 15.26 6.69
C PRO A 458 -57.70 16.68 7.05
N THR A 459 -58.63 17.63 6.96
CA THR A 459 -58.45 19.01 7.40
C THR A 459 -58.19 19.02 8.90
N LEU A 460 -56.96 19.36 9.29
CA LEU A 460 -56.57 19.59 10.67
C LEU A 460 -57.47 20.66 11.30
N SER A 461 -57.83 20.48 12.57
CA SER A 461 -58.57 21.51 13.31
C SER A 461 -57.74 22.79 13.42
N GLN A 462 -58.41 23.95 13.41
CA GLN A 462 -57.75 25.25 13.61
C GLN A 462 -56.95 25.29 14.92
N GLU A 463 -57.44 24.60 15.95
CA GLU A 463 -56.78 24.41 17.24
C GLU A 463 -55.43 23.67 17.13
N THR A 464 -55.31 22.68 16.24
CA THR A 464 -54.06 21.95 16.01
C THR A 464 -53.01 22.82 15.32
N LEU A 465 -53.41 23.69 14.38
CA LEU A 465 -52.51 24.64 13.72
C LEU A 465 -52.00 25.71 14.68
N GLU A 466 -52.87 26.26 15.53
CA GLU A 466 -52.48 27.21 16.59
C GLU A 466 -51.57 26.56 17.63
N LEU A 467 -51.80 25.28 17.97
CA LEU A 467 -50.91 24.52 18.84
C LEU A 467 -49.52 24.33 18.23
N ILE A 468 -49.43 23.91 16.96
CA ILE A 468 -48.15 23.75 16.24
C ILE A 468 -47.37 25.07 16.22
N SER A 469 -48.03 26.18 15.89
CA SER A 469 -47.40 27.49 15.85
C SER A 469 -46.87 27.91 17.23
N ARG A 470 -47.65 27.71 18.31
CA ARG A 470 -47.23 28.02 19.67
C ARG A 470 -46.05 27.18 20.12
N LEU A 471 -46.09 25.86 19.90
CA LEU A 471 -45.00 24.95 20.28
C LEU A 471 -43.71 25.28 19.55
N THR A 472 -43.80 25.55 18.23
CA THR A 472 -42.63 25.92 17.42
C THR A 472 -42.00 27.20 17.92
N GLN A 473 -42.81 28.24 18.19
CA GLN A 473 -42.31 29.51 18.70
C GLN A 473 -41.67 29.38 20.08
N GLN A 474 -42.28 28.61 20.98
CA GLN A 474 -41.73 28.34 22.32
C GLN A 474 -40.37 27.62 22.24
N VAL A 475 -40.25 26.62 21.37
CA VAL A 475 -39.00 25.88 21.19
C VAL A 475 -37.93 26.74 20.53
N ASP A 476 -38.27 27.55 19.53
CA ASP A 476 -37.30 28.43 18.87
C ASP A 476 -36.70 29.46 19.85
N VAL A 477 -37.51 30.02 20.77
CA VAL A 477 -37.03 30.87 21.86
C VAL A 477 -36.12 30.08 22.81
N ALA A 478 -36.57 28.94 23.31
CA ALA A 478 -35.76 28.12 24.23
C ALA A 478 -34.42 27.68 23.61
N HIS A 479 -34.45 27.28 22.33
CA HIS A 479 -33.27 26.88 21.57
C HIS A 479 -32.29 28.05 21.41
N THR A 480 -32.77 29.22 21.00
CA THR A 480 -31.91 30.42 20.88
C THR A 480 -31.31 30.86 22.22
N ASP A 481 -32.06 30.75 23.31
CA ASP A 481 -31.55 31.04 24.67
C ASP A 481 -30.49 30.03 25.14
N ILE A 482 -30.63 28.76 24.78
CA ILE A 482 -29.60 27.72 25.03
C ILE A 482 -28.32 28.06 24.27
N LEU A 483 -28.41 28.29 22.95
CA LEU A 483 -27.23 28.60 22.13
C LEU A 483 -26.52 29.89 22.58
N ARG A 484 -27.28 30.91 22.97
CA ARG A 484 -26.71 32.16 23.49
C ARG A 484 -25.94 31.94 24.80
N ARG A 485 -26.48 31.14 25.72
CA ARG A 485 -25.80 30.81 26.99
C ARG A 485 -24.53 30.02 26.75
N SER A 486 -24.56 29.03 25.85
CA SER A 486 -23.39 28.26 25.46
C SER A 486 -22.31 29.15 24.83
N SER A 487 -22.66 30.03 23.87
CA SER A 487 -21.68 30.92 23.24
C SER A 487 -21.11 31.97 24.22
N ALA A 488 -21.91 32.49 25.15
CA ALA A 488 -21.43 33.39 26.20
C ALA A 488 -20.42 32.70 27.13
N ALA A 489 -20.71 31.47 27.56
CA ALA A 489 -19.78 30.67 28.35
C ALA A 489 -18.48 30.34 27.57
N ALA A 490 -18.55 30.22 26.23
CA ALA A 490 -17.38 30.00 25.37
C ALA A 490 -16.45 31.21 25.32
N ALA A 491 -17.01 32.41 25.29
CA ALA A 491 -16.23 33.64 25.33
C ALA A 491 -15.50 33.82 26.68
N GLU A 492 -16.08 33.36 27.79
CA GLU A 492 -15.51 33.46 29.13
C GLU A 492 -14.49 32.36 29.46
N ALA A 493 -14.63 31.16 28.88
CA ALA A 493 -13.73 30.02 29.11
C ALA A 493 -12.39 30.07 28.34
N GLY A 494 -12.17 31.10 27.52
CA GLY A 494 -11.03 31.21 26.59
C GLY A 494 -9.65 31.48 27.22
N ASP A 495 -9.53 31.62 28.54
CA ASP A 495 -8.24 31.78 29.22
C ASP A 495 -7.85 30.52 30.00
N PRO A 496 -7.01 29.62 29.43
CA PRO A 496 -6.49 28.49 30.18
C PRO A 496 -5.64 29.06 31.31
N GLY A 497 -6.09 28.85 32.55
CA GLY A 497 -5.43 29.36 33.76
C GLY A 497 -3.94 29.02 33.85
N PRO A 498 -3.21 29.57 34.84
CA PRO A 498 -1.76 29.45 34.92
C PRO A 498 -1.36 27.97 34.90
N GLY A 499 -0.77 27.54 33.79
CA GLY A 499 -0.39 26.14 33.56
C GLY A 499 0.59 25.63 34.61
N SER A 500 0.77 24.31 34.66
CA SER A 500 1.64 23.64 35.62
C SER A 500 3.04 24.27 35.69
N GLU A 501 3.71 24.15 36.83
CA GLU A 501 5.08 24.64 37.00
C GLU A 501 6.00 24.11 35.88
N LEU A 502 5.88 22.81 35.56
CA LEU A 502 6.61 22.17 34.46
C LEU A 502 6.32 22.84 33.11
N LYS A 503 5.05 23.14 32.79
CA LYS A 503 4.67 23.84 31.55
C LYS A 503 5.38 25.19 31.42
N GLN A 504 5.45 25.95 32.50
CA GLN A 504 6.12 27.25 32.53
C GLN A 504 7.63 27.11 32.31
N LYS A 505 8.28 26.12 32.94
CA LYS A 505 9.70 25.81 32.73
C LYS A 505 9.98 25.39 31.29
N VAL A 506 9.14 24.52 30.70
CA VAL A 506 9.25 24.09 29.31
C VAL A 506 9.09 25.27 28.37
N LEU A 507 8.08 26.13 28.56
CA LEU A 507 7.87 27.32 27.72
C LEU A 507 9.04 28.31 27.79
N ALA A 508 9.59 28.55 28.98
CA ALA A 508 10.78 29.38 29.14
C ALA A 508 11.97 28.78 28.37
N THR A 509 12.21 27.48 28.57
CA THR A 509 13.31 26.75 27.92
C THR A 509 13.17 26.73 26.39
N VAL A 510 11.96 26.51 25.87
CA VAL A 510 11.68 26.56 24.43
C VAL A 510 12.03 27.93 23.87
N ARG A 511 11.61 29.02 24.53
CA ARG A 511 11.93 30.39 24.09
C ARG A 511 13.44 30.64 24.07
N ASP A 512 14.15 30.20 25.11
CA ASP A 512 15.60 30.42 25.23
C ASP A 512 16.38 29.62 24.19
N VAL A 513 16.04 28.33 23.98
CA VAL A 513 16.67 27.49 22.97
C VAL A 513 16.35 27.97 21.54
N GLN A 514 15.19 28.58 21.31
CA GLN A 514 14.83 29.12 19.99
C GLN A 514 15.60 30.38 19.61
N GLN A 515 16.16 31.13 20.57
CA GLN A 515 16.84 32.39 20.27
C GLN A 515 17.97 32.19 19.25
N GLY A 516 17.90 32.91 18.13
CA GLY A 516 18.90 32.82 17.06
C GLY A 516 18.75 31.63 16.11
N LEU A 517 17.67 30.84 16.22
CA LEU A 517 17.30 29.82 15.24
C LEU A 517 16.10 30.30 14.42
N LEU A 518 16.22 30.26 13.09
CA LEU A 518 15.14 30.65 12.17
C LEU A 518 14.42 29.42 11.64
N GLU A 519 13.08 29.43 11.71
CA GLU A 519 12.23 28.34 11.19
C GLU A 519 12.62 26.96 11.78
N ARG A 520 12.96 26.93 13.07
CA ARG A 520 13.30 25.70 13.82
C ARG A 520 12.43 25.48 15.06
N GLU A 521 11.28 26.14 15.12
CA GLU A 521 10.39 26.08 16.27
C GLU A 521 9.93 24.65 16.56
N THR A 522 9.46 23.93 15.54
CA THR A 522 8.97 22.55 15.68
C THR A 522 10.10 21.61 16.11
N GLU A 523 11.28 21.73 15.50
CA GLU A 523 12.44 20.89 15.82
C GLU A 523 12.89 21.07 17.28
N VAL A 524 12.88 22.31 17.80
CA VAL A 524 13.21 22.57 19.21
C VAL A 524 12.18 21.95 20.16
N ARG A 525 10.88 22.12 19.88
CA ARG A 525 9.79 21.54 20.69
C ARG A 525 9.87 20.01 20.72
N LEU A 526 10.06 19.38 19.56
CA LEU A 526 10.20 17.91 19.45
C LEU A 526 11.48 17.39 20.14
N MET A 527 12.58 18.12 20.08
CA MET A 527 13.82 17.77 20.76
C MET A 527 13.64 17.74 22.28
N ILE A 528 12.99 18.76 22.84
CA ILE A 528 12.70 18.82 24.28
C ILE A 528 11.71 17.71 24.66
N LEU A 529 10.67 17.48 23.85
CA LEU A 529 9.71 16.40 24.08
C LEU A 529 10.37 15.01 24.06
N ALA A 530 11.25 14.75 23.08
CA ALA A 530 12.02 13.51 23.00
C ALA A 530 12.86 13.31 24.27
N ALA A 531 13.54 14.36 24.74
CA ALA A 531 14.34 14.31 25.95
C ALA A 531 13.50 14.05 27.22
N LEU A 532 12.34 14.70 27.36
CA LEU A 532 11.40 14.48 28.48
C LEU A 532 10.79 13.07 28.47
N ALA A 533 10.57 12.51 27.28
CA ALA A 533 10.08 11.15 27.11
C ALA A 533 11.18 10.08 27.27
N GLY A 534 12.47 10.47 27.29
CA GLY A 534 13.61 9.53 27.28
C GLY A 534 13.77 8.79 25.95
N GLU A 535 13.31 9.40 24.86
CA GLU A 535 13.26 8.83 23.51
C GLU A 535 14.29 9.50 22.58
N HIS A 536 14.36 9.03 21.34
CA HIS A 536 15.37 9.45 20.36
C HIS A 536 14.77 10.20 19.18
N LEU A 537 15.51 11.20 18.70
CA LEU A 537 15.12 12.07 17.60
C LEU A 537 16.04 11.87 16.40
N LEU A 538 15.47 11.65 15.23
CA LEU A 538 16.19 11.60 13.96
C LEU A 538 15.86 12.82 13.11
N LEU A 539 16.90 13.53 12.66
CA LEU A 539 16.82 14.72 11.82
C LEU A 539 17.29 14.41 10.39
N LEU A 540 16.33 14.33 9.46
CA LEU A 540 16.58 14.08 8.04
C LEU A 540 16.62 15.39 7.26
N GLY A 541 17.58 15.57 6.35
CA GLY A 541 17.64 16.80 5.54
C GLY A 541 19.07 17.22 5.19
N PRO A 542 19.29 18.22 4.34
CA PRO A 542 20.61 18.56 3.84
C PRO A 542 21.57 19.08 4.94
N PRO A 543 22.90 19.06 4.68
CA PRO A 543 23.87 19.63 5.59
C PRO A 543 23.70 21.16 5.73
N GLY A 544 24.17 21.72 6.84
CA GLY A 544 24.08 23.17 7.10
C GLY A 544 22.71 23.65 7.58
N THR A 545 21.82 22.75 7.99
CA THR A 545 20.45 23.07 8.48
C THR A 545 20.35 23.29 9.99
N ALA A 546 21.49 23.46 10.67
CA ALA A 546 21.64 23.65 12.13
C ALA A 546 21.29 22.44 13.02
N LYS A 547 21.36 21.20 12.48
CA LYS A 547 21.06 19.96 13.24
C LYS A 547 21.99 19.73 14.43
N SER A 548 23.30 19.89 14.24
CA SER A 548 24.29 19.74 15.32
C SER A 548 24.15 20.82 16.39
N GLU A 549 23.74 22.03 16.01
CA GLU A 549 23.49 23.14 16.95
C GLU A 549 22.31 22.85 17.89
N LEU A 550 21.25 22.20 17.41
CA LEU A 550 20.13 21.76 18.26
C LEU A 550 20.63 20.84 19.39
N SER A 551 21.44 19.83 19.03
CA SER A 551 21.97 18.87 20.00
C SER A 551 22.89 19.52 21.04
N ARG A 552 23.77 20.43 20.60
CA ARG A 552 24.64 21.19 21.52
C ARG A 552 23.83 22.05 22.49
N ARG A 553 22.70 22.62 22.06
CA ARG A 553 21.81 23.38 22.95
C ARG A 553 21.14 22.46 23.98
N LEU A 554 20.69 21.27 23.59
CA LEU A 554 20.15 20.29 24.54
C LEU A 554 21.17 19.86 25.60
N SER A 555 22.44 19.66 25.20
CA SER A 555 23.51 19.38 26.16
C SER A 555 23.72 20.52 27.17
N ARG A 556 23.67 21.79 26.74
CA ARG A 556 23.80 22.93 27.66
C ARG A 556 22.66 22.99 28.67
N LEU A 557 21.44 22.64 28.27
CA LEU A 557 20.28 22.59 29.16
C LEU A 557 20.41 21.49 30.21
N THR A 558 20.86 20.32 29.78
CA THR A 558 20.97 19.14 30.66
C THR A 558 22.18 19.23 31.58
N GLY A 559 23.23 19.98 31.21
CA GLY A 559 24.50 20.03 31.93
C GLY A 559 25.28 18.70 31.92
N GLY A 560 24.79 17.73 31.16
CA GLY A 560 25.27 16.36 31.10
C GLY A 560 26.47 16.16 30.18
N LEU A 561 27.09 14.98 30.26
CA LEU A 561 28.15 14.59 29.35
C LEU A 561 27.63 14.50 27.91
N TYR A 562 28.26 15.26 27.02
CA TYR A 562 27.91 15.36 25.61
C TYR A 562 28.90 14.60 24.74
N PHE A 563 28.35 13.78 23.85
CA PHE A 563 29.12 13.04 22.86
C PHE A 563 28.70 13.45 21.45
N GLU A 564 29.67 13.79 20.59
CA GLU A 564 29.43 14.15 19.19
C GLU A 564 30.38 13.37 18.28
N ARG A 565 29.84 12.74 17.24
CA ARG A 565 30.64 12.03 16.23
C ARG A 565 29.97 12.01 14.86
N LEU A 566 30.78 12.15 13.81
CA LEU A 566 30.39 11.93 12.42
C LEU A 566 30.73 10.49 12.03
N LEU A 567 29.77 9.76 11.47
CA LEU A 567 30.00 8.42 10.96
C LEU A 567 30.38 8.41 9.48
N THR A 568 31.28 7.50 9.16
CA THR A 568 31.69 7.16 7.80
C THR A 568 31.69 5.65 7.64
N ARG A 569 31.73 5.16 6.40
CA ARG A 569 31.80 3.72 6.10
C ARG A 569 33.03 3.02 6.69
N PHE A 570 34.04 3.79 7.11
CA PHE A 570 35.29 3.31 7.70
C PHE A 570 35.38 3.55 9.21
N SER A 571 34.35 4.13 9.82
CA SER A 571 34.35 4.42 11.26
C SER A 571 34.46 3.12 12.06
N VAL A 572 35.31 3.12 13.08
CA VAL A 572 35.56 1.93 13.91
C VAL A 572 34.83 2.02 15.25
N PRO A 573 34.44 0.89 15.88
CA PRO A 573 33.76 0.89 17.17
C PRO A 573 34.49 1.67 18.28
N GLU A 574 35.83 1.71 18.23
CA GLU A 574 36.69 2.42 19.18
C GLU A 574 36.44 3.93 19.18
N GLU A 575 35.95 4.49 18.08
CA GLU A 575 35.60 5.92 17.98
C GLU A 575 34.33 6.28 18.75
N LEU A 576 33.42 5.33 18.91
CA LEU A 576 32.10 5.53 19.53
C LEU A 576 32.05 5.02 20.96
N PHE A 577 32.63 3.85 21.20
CA PHE A 577 32.55 3.15 22.48
C PHE A 577 33.86 3.21 23.27
N GLY A 578 34.89 3.83 22.70
CA GLY A 578 36.20 3.98 23.31
C GLY A 578 37.18 2.86 22.96
N PRO A 579 38.50 3.14 23.02
CA PRO A 579 39.53 2.20 22.66
C PRO A 579 39.64 1.07 23.69
N LEU A 580 40.13 -0.08 23.23
CA LEU A 580 40.46 -1.20 24.12
C LEU A 580 41.58 -0.81 25.10
N SER A 581 41.48 -1.32 26.32
CA SER A 581 42.50 -1.14 27.34
C SER A 581 43.65 -2.12 27.09
N MET A 582 44.82 -1.59 26.73
CA MET A 582 46.03 -2.42 26.56
C MET A 582 46.37 -3.22 27.82
N LYS A 583 46.18 -2.61 29.00
CA LYS A 583 46.37 -3.30 30.30
C LYS A 583 45.37 -4.43 30.54
N GLY A 584 44.14 -4.30 30.01
CA GLY A 584 43.15 -5.37 30.10
C GLY A 584 43.52 -6.51 29.17
N LEU A 585 43.89 -6.17 27.93
CA LEU A 585 44.27 -7.15 26.91
C LEU A 585 45.52 -7.96 27.31
N GLU A 586 46.50 -7.34 27.98
CA GLU A 586 47.66 -8.03 28.57
C GLU A 586 47.26 -9.09 29.62
N ASN A 587 46.08 -8.96 30.21
CA ASN A 587 45.50 -9.90 31.18
C ASN A 587 44.36 -10.76 30.57
N ASP A 588 44.28 -10.88 29.24
CA ASP A 588 43.21 -11.58 28.50
C ASP A 588 41.79 -10.99 28.71
N GLU A 589 41.68 -9.74 29.16
CA GLU A 589 40.42 -9.03 29.38
C GLU A 589 40.08 -8.05 28.24
N TYR A 590 38.97 -8.29 27.55
CA TYR A 590 38.46 -7.42 26.47
C TYR A 590 37.66 -6.22 27.01
N VAL A 591 38.32 -5.30 27.71
CA VAL A 591 37.68 -4.11 28.32
C VAL A 591 38.02 -2.82 27.57
N ARG A 592 37.01 -1.99 27.28
CA ARG A 592 37.11 -0.67 26.65
C ARG A 592 37.19 0.45 27.69
N LYS A 593 37.90 1.52 27.32
CA LYS A 593 37.93 2.80 28.05
C LYS A 593 36.77 3.68 27.58
N ILE A 594 35.67 3.63 28.31
CA ILE A 594 34.38 4.24 27.93
C ILE A 594 34.20 5.70 28.36
N ASP A 595 35.12 6.23 29.16
CA ASP A 595 35.02 7.59 29.73
C ASP A 595 35.08 8.65 28.63
N GLY A 596 34.06 9.50 28.54
CA GLY A 596 33.94 10.54 27.51
C GLY A 596 33.43 10.02 26.15
N TYR A 597 33.02 8.76 26.07
CA TYR A 597 32.43 8.13 24.89
C TYR A 597 30.93 7.90 25.06
N LEU A 598 30.28 7.39 24.01
CA LEU A 598 28.83 7.18 23.98
C LEU A 598 28.25 6.41 25.20
N PRO A 599 28.89 5.35 25.74
CA PRO A 599 28.34 4.62 26.88
C PRO A 599 28.23 5.42 28.19
N THR A 600 28.95 6.54 28.31
CA THR A 600 28.91 7.42 29.50
C THR A 600 28.18 8.74 29.24
N ALA A 601 27.77 9.00 28.00
CA ALA A 601 27.09 10.24 27.60
C ALA A 601 25.61 10.26 28.01
N GLU A 602 25.12 11.44 28.41
CA GLU A 602 23.71 11.68 28.70
C GLU A 602 22.98 12.23 27.47
N VAL A 603 23.66 13.05 26.67
CA VAL A 603 23.17 13.52 25.37
C VAL A 603 24.19 13.18 24.30
N ALA A 604 23.73 12.58 23.21
CA ALA A 604 24.59 12.19 22.09
C ALA A 604 24.09 12.75 20.76
N PHE A 605 25.02 13.20 19.92
CA PHE A 605 24.80 13.54 18.52
C PHE A 605 25.60 12.61 17.63
N ILE A 606 24.92 11.94 16.70
CA ILE A 606 25.57 11.12 15.68
C ILE A 606 25.13 11.63 14.31
N ASP A 607 26.09 12.17 13.56
CA ASP A 607 25.86 12.61 12.18
C ASP A 607 26.17 11.48 11.18
N GLU A 608 25.47 11.49 10.06
CA GLU A 608 25.52 10.45 9.02
C GLU A 608 25.27 9.03 9.57
N ILE A 609 24.25 8.90 10.42
CA ILE A 609 24.05 7.69 11.22
C ILE A 609 23.87 6.39 10.41
N PHE A 610 23.35 6.48 9.17
CA PHE A 610 23.17 5.32 8.29
C PHE A 610 24.44 4.89 7.55
N LYS A 611 25.57 5.58 7.74
CA LYS A 611 26.88 5.18 7.20
C LYS A 611 27.66 4.28 8.17
N ALA A 612 27.04 3.86 9.28
CA ALA A 612 27.62 2.92 10.25
C ALA A 612 27.93 1.55 9.63
N ASN A 613 29.00 0.90 10.08
CA ASN A 613 29.25 -0.51 9.77
C ASN A 613 28.44 -1.43 10.70
N SER A 614 28.35 -2.72 10.34
CA SER A 614 27.57 -3.72 11.08
C SER A 614 28.00 -3.88 12.55
N ALA A 615 29.28 -3.71 12.86
CA ALA A 615 29.78 -3.79 14.24
C ALA A 615 29.26 -2.64 15.11
N ILE A 616 29.30 -1.40 14.60
CA ILE A 616 28.74 -0.23 15.27
C ILE A 616 27.22 -0.35 15.41
N LEU A 617 26.55 -0.79 14.34
CA LEU A 617 25.11 -0.92 14.27
C LEU A 617 24.55 -1.84 15.37
N ASN A 618 25.12 -3.04 15.51
CA ASN A 618 24.69 -4.01 16.52
C ASN A 618 24.85 -3.48 17.96
N ALA A 619 25.97 -2.80 18.24
CA ALA A 619 26.18 -2.18 19.55
C ALA A 619 25.21 -1.00 19.81
N LEU A 620 24.92 -0.18 18.79
CA LEU A 620 23.93 0.90 18.89
C LEU A 620 22.51 0.35 19.13
N LEU A 621 22.11 -0.75 18.48
CA LEU A 621 20.80 -1.34 18.68
C LEU A 621 20.55 -1.75 20.13
N THR A 622 21.54 -2.40 20.77
CA THR A 622 21.46 -2.78 22.19
C THR A 622 21.45 -1.54 23.10
N LEU A 623 22.32 -0.57 22.83
CA LEU A 623 22.45 0.66 23.63
C LEU A 623 21.19 1.53 23.59
N LEU A 624 20.59 1.73 22.41
CA LEU A 624 19.39 2.54 22.24
C LEU A 624 18.12 1.85 22.76
N ASN A 625 18.11 0.52 22.80
CA ASN A 625 16.96 -0.25 23.31
C ASN A 625 16.98 -0.42 24.82
N GLU A 626 18.02 -1.10 25.29
CA GLU A 626 18.06 -1.64 26.64
C GLU A 626 18.70 -0.64 27.60
N ARG A 627 19.29 0.45 27.07
CA ARG A 627 20.17 1.35 27.85
C ARG A 627 21.31 0.57 28.50
N LEU A 628 21.79 -0.48 27.82
CA LEU A 628 22.86 -1.34 28.27
C LEU A 628 23.96 -1.40 27.22
N PHE A 629 25.21 -1.48 27.68
CA PHE A 629 26.38 -1.66 26.84
C PHE A 629 27.24 -2.80 27.38
N ASP A 630 27.71 -3.67 26.50
CA ASP A 630 28.55 -4.81 26.87
C ASP A 630 30.02 -4.39 26.76
N ASN A 631 30.69 -4.26 27.91
CA ASN A 631 32.10 -3.89 28.01
C ASN A 631 32.94 -5.09 28.47
N GLY A 632 33.27 -5.97 27.52
CA GLY A 632 33.88 -7.26 27.82
C GLY A 632 32.88 -8.18 28.51
N TYR A 633 33.20 -8.68 29.69
CA TYR A 633 32.31 -9.54 30.49
C TYR A 633 31.28 -8.77 31.33
N GLN A 634 31.42 -7.45 31.43
CA GLN A 634 30.55 -6.62 32.25
C GLN A 634 29.51 -5.90 31.39
N ARG A 635 28.25 -6.00 31.80
CA ARG A 635 27.13 -5.25 31.20
C ARG A 635 26.86 -4.00 32.03
N ILE A 636 27.06 -2.84 31.43
CA ILE A 636 26.95 -1.54 32.10
C ILE A 636 25.68 -0.81 31.66
N THR A 637 25.08 -0.06 32.59
CA THR A 637 23.94 0.83 32.31
C THR A 637 24.42 2.14 31.71
N VAL A 638 23.81 2.54 30.61
CA VAL A 638 24.12 3.77 29.87
C VAL A 638 23.15 4.87 30.31
N PRO A 639 23.63 6.03 30.81
CA PRO A 639 22.80 7.12 31.34
C PRO A 639 22.16 8.00 30.24
N LEU A 640 22.17 7.52 28.99
CA LEU A 640 21.72 8.25 27.80
C LEU A 640 20.23 8.63 27.92
N LEU A 641 19.99 9.94 28.01
CA LEU A 641 18.67 10.55 28.02
C LEU A 641 18.09 10.60 26.61
N CYS A 642 18.86 11.18 25.67
CA CYS A 642 18.42 11.39 24.30
C CYS A 642 19.61 11.33 23.34
N LEU A 643 19.42 10.61 22.23
CA LEU A 643 20.33 10.60 21.10
C LEU A 643 19.63 11.28 19.93
N ILE A 644 20.33 12.28 19.36
CA ILE A 644 19.91 12.99 18.17
C ILE A 644 20.74 12.45 17.00
N GLY A 645 20.10 11.68 16.14
CA GLY A 645 20.69 11.19 14.89
C GLY A 645 20.47 12.21 13.78
N ALA A 646 21.45 12.37 12.89
CA ALA A 646 21.27 13.13 11.66
C ALA A 646 21.67 12.28 10.46
N SER A 647 20.93 12.45 9.36
CA SER A 647 21.26 11.86 8.07
C SER A 647 20.74 12.72 6.92
N ASN A 648 21.41 12.65 5.78
CA ASN A 648 20.96 13.22 4.51
C ASN A 648 20.13 12.21 3.69
N GLU A 649 20.29 10.91 3.98
CA GLU A 649 19.74 9.79 3.22
C GLU A 649 18.84 8.94 4.12
N LEU A 650 17.94 8.16 3.52
CA LEU A 650 17.16 7.12 4.21
C LEU A 650 17.97 5.81 4.26
N PRO A 651 17.65 4.88 5.18
CA PRO A 651 18.28 3.57 5.22
C PRO A 651 18.07 2.79 3.90
N GLU A 652 19.11 2.12 3.41
CA GLU A 652 19.07 1.30 2.18
C GLU A 652 19.01 -0.22 2.46
N SER A 653 19.24 -0.64 3.71
CA SER A 653 19.32 -2.05 4.11
C SER A 653 18.42 -2.39 5.30
N GLU A 654 18.02 -3.66 5.41
CA GLU A 654 17.16 -4.14 6.51
C GLU A 654 17.79 -3.93 7.91
N GLU A 655 19.12 -4.03 8.03
CA GLU A 655 19.80 -3.79 9.31
C GLU A 655 19.65 -2.32 9.75
N LEU A 656 19.71 -1.39 8.80
CA LEU A 656 19.55 0.04 9.06
C LEU A 656 18.08 0.41 9.31
N ASP A 657 17.13 -0.33 8.75
CA ASP A 657 15.71 -0.20 9.09
C ASP A 657 15.44 -0.55 10.56
N ALA A 658 16.13 -1.56 11.10
CA ALA A 658 16.05 -1.88 12.52
C ALA A 658 16.55 -0.74 13.40
N LEU A 659 17.60 -0.02 12.97
CA LEU A 659 18.09 1.18 13.66
C LEU A 659 17.12 2.35 13.50
N PHE A 660 16.58 2.54 12.30
CA PHE A 660 15.59 3.57 12.01
C PHE A 660 14.35 3.43 12.89
N ASP A 661 13.88 2.20 13.16
CA ASP A 661 12.78 1.93 14.11
C ASP A 661 13.11 2.35 15.56
N ARG A 662 14.39 2.47 15.94
CA ARG A 662 14.78 2.89 17.30
C ARG A 662 14.62 4.39 17.54
N PHE A 663 14.55 5.17 16.47
CA PHE A 663 14.22 6.59 16.53
C PHE A 663 12.71 6.76 16.51
N LEU A 664 12.14 7.05 17.68
CA LEU A 664 10.70 7.25 17.82
C LEU A 664 10.24 8.50 17.07
N ILE A 665 10.94 9.63 17.25
CA ILE A 665 10.59 10.89 16.60
C ILE A 665 11.49 11.11 15.39
N ARG A 666 10.88 11.45 14.27
CA ARG A 666 11.55 11.67 12.99
C ARG A 666 11.06 12.97 12.41
N ARG A 667 11.99 13.86 12.11
CA ARG A 667 11.68 15.16 11.56
C ARG A 667 12.55 15.47 10.36
N GLN A 668 11.89 15.82 9.27
CA GLN A 668 12.57 16.37 8.11
C GLN A 668 12.82 17.86 8.32
N VAL A 669 14.07 18.28 8.14
CA VAL A 669 14.54 19.65 8.31
C VAL A 669 14.91 20.20 6.93
N ALA A 670 14.13 21.15 6.44
CA ALA A 670 14.41 21.85 5.19
C ALA A 670 15.40 23.01 5.39
N GLN A 671 15.99 23.52 4.31
CA GLN A 671 16.67 24.81 4.34
C GLN A 671 15.69 25.93 4.70
N VAL A 672 16.20 27.04 5.23
CA VAL A 672 15.35 28.19 5.55
C VAL A 672 14.67 28.71 4.28
N SER A 673 13.44 29.16 4.41
CA SER A 673 12.68 29.72 3.30
C SER A 673 13.34 30.97 2.72
N ALA A 674 13.03 31.29 1.46
CA ALA A 674 13.52 32.52 0.83
C ALA A 674 13.14 33.78 1.63
N ALA A 675 12.01 33.75 2.34
CA ALA A 675 11.55 34.86 3.18
C ALA A 675 12.41 35.04 4.44
N ALA A 676 12.98 33.96 4.98
CA ALA A 676 13.82 33.98 6.17
C ALA A 676 15.33 34.21 5.88
N LEU A 677 15.76 34.11 4.62
CA LEU A 677 17.17 34.33 4.22
C LEU A 677 17.76 35.68 4.70
N PRO A 678 17.04 36.83 4.64
CA PRO A 678 17.57 38.08 5.18
C PRO A 678 17.84 38.01 6.68
N GLY A 679 17.00 37.29 7.43
CA GLY A 679 17.22 37.02 8.85
C GLY A 679 18.48 36.20 9.07
N LEU A 680 18.68 35.15 8.27
CA LEU A 680 19.85 34.28 8.38
C LEU A 680 21.15 35.04 8.08
N ALA A 681 21.14 35.91 7.07
CA ALA A 681 22.27 36.76 6.74
C ALA A 681 22.63 37.73 7.88
N ARG A 682 21.63 38.27 8.59
CA ARG A 682 21.84 39.12 9.77
C ARG A 682 22.46 38.35 10.94
N ILE A 683 21.95 37.14 11.22
CA ILE A 683 22.51 36.26 12.25
C ILE A 683 23.96 35.89 11.92
N ALA A 684 24.24 35.54 10.67
CA ALA A 684 25.61 35.26 10.20
C ALA A 684 26.54 36.48 10.31
N ALA A 685 26.00 37.70 10.17
CA ALA A 685 26.72 38.95 10.39
C ALA A 685 26.85 39.36 11.88
N GLY A 686 26.39 38.52 12.82
CA GLY A 686 26.45 38.79 14.27
C GLY A 686 25.38 39.76 14.78
N ALA A 687 24.40 40.13 13.95
CA ALA A 687 23.25 40.92 14.39
C ALA A 687 22.20 40.00 15.03
N PRO A 688 21.51 40.44 16.10
CA PRO A 688 20.46 39.66 16.72
C PRO A 688 19.36 39.35 15.70
N ALA A 689 18.84 38.12 15.74
CA ALA A 689 17.78 37.67 14.85
C ALA A 689 16.58 38.63 14.95
N PRO A 690 15.96 39.04 13.83
CA PRO A 690 14.70 39.78 13.91
C PRO A 690 13.66 38.89 14.61
N ALA A 691 12.92 39.44 15.57
CA ALA A 691 11.75 38.77 16.13
C ALA A 691 10.82 38.39 14.97
N ALA A 692 10.44 37.11 14.91
CA ALA A 692 9.62 36.58 13.82
C ALA A 692 8.35 37.44 13.66
N SER A 693 8.24 38.15 12.54
CA SER A 693 7.00 38.85 12.19
C SER A 693 5.97 37.80 11.79
N SER A 694 4.96 37.61 12.64
CA SER A 694 3.69 37.00 12.24
C SER A 694 3.16 37.74 11.02
N ASN A 695 3.06 37.09 9.88
CA ASN A 695 2.40 37.63 8.70
C ASN A 695 0.89 37.75 9.00
N GLY A 696 0.48 38.94 9.43
CA GLY A 696 -0.90 39.37 9.53
C GLY A 696 -1.16 40.48 8.51
N VAL A 697 -2.14 40.24 7.66
CA VAL A 697 -2.69 41.14 6.64
C VAL A 697 -2.88 42.57 7.17
N ALA A 698 -2.52 43.54 6.34
CA ALA A 698 -2.76 44.96 6.58
C ALA A 698 -4.22 45.24 6.94
N ALA A 699 -4.45 45.80 8.12
CA ALA A 699 -5.67 46.51 8.48
C ALA A 699 -5.27 47.90 8.98
N GLU A 700 -5.48 48.90 8.13
CA GLU A 700 -5.41 50.32 8.48
C GLU A 700 -6.60 50.73 9.36
N HIS A 701 -6.42 51.84 10.09
CA HIS A 701 -7.39 52.66 10.81
C HIS A 701 -7.78 52.23 12.25
N SER A 702 -7.17 52.87 13.26
CA SER A 702 -7.59 54.19 13.76
C SER A 702 -7.05 54.44 15.18
N GLY A 703 -6.62 55.67 15.43
CA GLY A 703 -5.95 56.07 16.67
C GLY A 703 -6.89 56.09 17.88
N GLY A 704 -6.32 55.69 19.02
CA GLY A 704 -6.91 55.84 20.34
C GLY A 704 -5.79 55.82 21.38
N SER A 705 -5.35 57.01 21.77
CA SER A 705 -4.39 57.24 22.84
C SER A 705 -4.96 56.78 24.19
N HIS A 706 -4.36 55.76 24.80
CA HIS A 706 -4.40 55.61 26.25
C HIS A 706 -3.04 55.16 26.78
N ALA A 707 -2.36 56.12 27.41
CA ALA A 707 -1.22 55.91 28.27
C ALA A 707 -1.64 55.09 29.50
N GLY A 708 -0.93 53.99 29.76
CA GLY A 708 -1.18 53.10 30.88
C GLY A 708 -0.27 51.88 30.92
N ALA A 709 1.00 52.00 30.49
CA ALA A 709 1.99 50.93 30.62
C ALA A 709 2.75 51.07 31.94
N GLY A 710 2.10 50.65 33.03
CA GLY A 710 2.71 50.51 34.35
C GLY A 710 2.77 49.04 34.76
N SER A 711 3.99 48.52 34.89
CA SER A 711 4.34 47.44 35.84
C SER A 711 3.67 46.05 35.66
N VAL A 712 4.10 45.29 34.65
CA VAL A 712 4.04 43.80 34.68
C VAL A 712 5.44 43.18 34.52
N ALA A 713 6.51 43.99 34.44
CA ALA A 713 7.87 43.52 34.19
C ALA A 713 8.61 42.91 35.41
N ASN A 714 7.96 42.71 36.56
CA ASN A 714 8.63 42.26 37.80
C ASN A 714 7.97 41.03 38.46
N GLN A 715 7.60 40.03 37.66
CA GLN A 715 7.32 38.66 38.14
C GLN A 715 8.10 37.56 37.39
N ALA A 716 9.00 37.90 36.47
CA ALA A 716 9.83 36.94 35.73
C ALA A 716 11.10 36.48 36.48
N GLY A 717 11.12 36.62 37.82
CA GLY A 717 12.33 36.46 38.64
C GLY A 717 12.52 35.11 39.36
N GLN A 718 11.61 34.14 39.22
CA GLN A 718 11.71 32.85 39.92
C GLN A 718 11.06 31.67 39.15
N ILE A 719 11.12 31.64 37.83
CA ILE A 719 10.81 30.39 37.09
C ILE A 719 12.15 29.68 36.88
N GLY A 720 12.39 28.59 37.63
CA GLY A 720 13.63 27.80 37.50
C GLY A 720 13.75 27.17 36.11
N GLU A 721 14.99 27.04 35.61
CA GLU A 721 15.27 26.32 34.36
C GLU A 721 14.94 24.82 34.49
N LEU A 722 14.68 24.15 33.36
CA LEU A 722 14.49 22.68 33.32
C LEU A 722 15.75 21.98 33.87
N ALA A 723 15.59 21.24 34.97
CA ALA A 723 16.70 20.49 35.58
C ALA A 723 16.77 19.06 35.03
N MET A 724 17.93 18.40 35.18
CA MET A 724 18.11 16.98 34.81
C MET A 724 17.07 16.05 35.46
N ASP A 725 16.71 16.33 36.71
CA ASP A 725 15.70 15.55 37.43
C ASP A 725 14.31 15.67 36.78
N ASP A 726 13.97 16.84 36.22
CA ASP A 726 12.72 17.02 35.47
C ASP A 726 12.71 16.09 34.24
N PHE A 727 13.81 16.03 33.48
CA PHE A 727 13.93 15.14 32.32
C PHE A 727 13.79 13.65 32.68
N ARG A 728 14.37 13.21 33.80
CA ARG A 728 14.34 11.79 34.22
C ARG A 728 13.03 11.39 34.88
N ALA A 729 12.38 12.30 35.59
CA ALA A 729 11.15 12.01 36.34
C ALA A 729 9.88 12.09 35.48
N THR A 730 9.87 12.97 34.46
CA THR A 730 8.66 13.30 33.69
C THR A 730 7.99 12.09 33.06
N ALA A 731 8.72 11.27 32.28
CA ALA A 731 8.13 10.09 31.63
C ALA A 731 7.48 9.11 32.61
N LYS A 732 8.13 8.87 33.75
CA LYS A 732 7.62 7.95 34.78
C LYS A 732 6.43 8.54 35.53
N ALA A 733 6.41 9.85 35.75
CA ALA A 733 5.29 10.54 36.37
C ALA A 733 4.06 10.53 35.43
N ALA A 734 4.26 10.91 34.17
CA ALA A 734 3.23 10.94 33.14
C ALA A 734 2.52 9.60 32.98
N TYR A 735 3.27 8.50 32.87
CA TYR A 735 2.69 7.15 32.76
C TYR A 735 1.77 6.77 33.93
N ARG A 736 2.00 7.33 35.14
CA ARG A 736 1.23 7.02 36.35
C ARG A 736 0.03 7.94 36.56
N SER A 737 0.09 9.17 36.07
CA SER A 737 -0.88 10.21 36.38
C SER A 737 -1.75 10.63 35.21
N VAL A 738 -1.39 10.28 33.97
CA VAL A 738 -2.13 10.67 32.77
C VAL A 738 -2.93 9.49 32.22
N GLU A 739 -4.25 9.66 32.17
CA GLU A 739 -5.16 8.69 31.59
C GLU A 739 -5.25 8.84 30.06
N LEU A 740 -5.57 7.73 29.39
CA LEU A 740 -5.76 7.67 27.95
C LEU A 740 -7.26 7.44 27.66
N PRO A 741 -8.01 8.47 27.23
CA PRO A 741 -9.43 8.34 26.92
C PRO A 741 -9.71 7.37 25.77
N GLU A 742 -10.88 6.72 25.78
CA GLU A 742 -11.29 5.75 24.75
C GLU A 742 -11.28 6.36 23.34
N ALA A 743 -11.71 7.61 23.19
CA ALA A 743 -11.66 8.32 21.91
C ALA A 743 -10.24 8.42 21.32
N VAL A 744 -9.22 8.62 22.18
CA VAL A 744 -7.81 8.64 21.75
C VAL A 744 -7.34 7.24 21.36
N VAL A 745 -7.76 6.21 22.08
CA VAL A 745 -7.48 4.79 21.74
C VAL A 745 -8.09 4.44 20.38
N ASP A 746 -9.31 4.89 20.10
CA ASP A 746 -9.97 4.69 18.81
C ASP A 746 -9.21 5.36 17.67
N VAL A 747 -8.79 6.62 17.84
CA VAL A 747 -7.96 7.35 16.86
C VAL A 747 -6.66 6.58 16.58
N LEU A 748 -5.96 6.15 17.64
CA LEU A 748 -4.70 5.41 17.52
C LEU A 748 -4.86 4.07 16.79
N THR A 749 -5.91 3.32 17.15
CA THR A 749 -6.19 2.00 16.55
C THR A 749 -6.62 2.15 15.09
N ALA A 750 -7.51 3.11 14.80
CA ALA A 750 -7.94 3.42 13.45
C ALA A 750 -6.77 3.89 12.58
N LEU A 751 -5.86 4.69 13.14
CA LEU A 751 -4.66 5.16 12.45
C LEU A 751 -3.72 4.01 12.11
N ARG A 752 -3.43 3.10 13.07
CA ARG A 752 -2.58 1.93 12.82
C ARG A 752 -3.14 1.06 11.68
N ASN A 753 -4.45 0.78 11.71
CA ASN A 753 -5.11 -0.02 10.67
C ASN A 753 -5.11 0.71 9.32
N TYR A 754 -5.35 2.02 9.30
CA TYR A 754 -5.28 2.83 8.07
C TYR A 754 -3.88 2.80 7.44
N LEU A 755 -2.83 2.94 8.25
CA LEU A 755 -1.45 2.93 7.78
C LEU A 755 -1.03 1.56 7.22
N GLN A 756 -1.51 0.46 7.82
CA GLN A 756 -1.15 -0.90 7.40
C GLN A 756 -2.00 -1.42 6.23
N ASP A 757 -3.30 -1.14 6.22
CA ASP A 757 -4.24 -1.78 5.28
C ASP A 757 -4.63 -0.88 4.10
N LYS A 758 -4.68 0.44 4.30
CA LYS A 758 -5.25 1.40 3.32
C LYS A 758 -4.20 2.26 2.62
N CYS A 759 -3.00 2.38 3.17
CA CYS A 759 -1.92 3.15 2.54
C CYS A 759 -1.19 2.33 1.48
N GLU A 760 -0.87 2.96 0.36
CA GLU A 760 -0.01 2.40 -0.67
C GLU A 760 1.26 3.28 -0.82
N PRO A 761 2.48 2.74 -0.62
CA PRO A 761 2.77 1.44 -0.01
C PRO A 761 2.34 1.37 1.48
N PRO A 762 2.12 0.17 2.04
CA PRO A 762 1.71 -0.01 3.43
C PRO A 762 2.82 0.42 4.38
N ILE A 763 2.44 1.14 5.43
CA ILE A 763 3.35 1.67 6.44
C ILE A 763 3.25 0.79 7.69
N TYR A 764 4.26 -0.06 7.89
CA TYR A 764 4.29 -0.93 9.06
C TYR A 764 4.59 -0.15 10.34
N VAL A 765 3.69 -0.25 11.32
CA VAL A 765 3.87 0.26 12.68
C VAL A 765 4.00 -0.93 13.64
N SER A 766 5.18 -1.09 14.25
CA SER A 766 5.44 -2.12 15.25
C SER A 766 4.70 -1.83 16.56
N ASP A 767 4.34 -2.87 17.30
CA ASP A 767 3.64 -2.72 18.60
C ASP A 767 4.49 -1.94 19.59
N ARG A 768 5.82 -2.11 19.54
CA ARG A 768 6.76 -1.30 20.31
C ARG A 768 6.62 0.18 19.98
N ARG A 769 6.63 0.54 18.69
CA ARG A 769 6.51 1.94 18.28
C ARG A 769 5.17 2.52 18.71
N PHE A 770 4.11 1.74 18.60
CA PHE A 770 2.78 2.10 19.08
C PHE A 770 2.76 2.38 20.59
N MET A 771 3.31 1.48 21.42
CA MET A 771 3.40 1.67 22.88
C MET A 771 4.24 2.90 23.26
N LYS A 772 5.35 3.13 22.58
CA LYS A 772 6.19 4.31 22.79
C LYS A 772 5.49 5.60 22.37
N ALA A 773 4.69 5.57 21.30
CA ALA A 773 3.88 6.70 20.87
C ALA A 773 2.84 7.07 21.94
N VAL A 774 2.18 6.09 22.56
CA VAL A 774 1.25 6.34 23.68
C VAL A 774 1.95 7.03 24.84
N ASN A 775 3.13 6.54 25.24
CA ASN A 775 3.91 7.17 26.32
C ASN A 775 4.32 8.61 25.95
N LEU A 776 4.71 8.87 24.70
CA LEU A 776 5.01 10.20 24.21
C LEU A 776 3.82 11.16 24.35
N LEU A 777 2.61 10.70 24.01
CA LEU A 777 1.38 11.48 24.16
C LEU A 777 1.04 11.75 25.63
N GLN A 778 1.23 10.77 26.53
CA GLN A 778 1.07 10.97 27.97
C GLN A 778 2.06 12.01 28.51
N VAL A 779 3.30 11.97 28.07
CA VAL A 779 4.33 12.97 28.44
C VAL A 779 3.95 14.36 27.95
N ALA A 780 3.46 14.47 26.71
CA ALA A 780 3.00 15.74 26.15
C ALA A 780 1.87 16.34 26.98
N ALA A 781 0.86 15.54 27.34
CA ALA A 781 -0.25 15.95 28.18
C ALA A 781 0.18 16.33 29.61
N TYR A 782 1.02 15.51 30.24
CA TYR A 782 1.55 15.77 31.59
C TYR A 782 2.30 17.10 31.66
N ALA A 783 3.16 17.35 30.67
CA ALA A 783 3.96 18.57 30.61
C ALA A 783 3.13 19.82 30.24
N ASP A 784 1.96 19.64 29.60
CA ASP A 784 0.93 20.69 29.49
C ASP A 784 0.14 20.92 30.79
N GLY A 785 0.35 20.08 31.82
CA GLY A 785 -0.36 20.13 33.10
C GLY A 785 -1.71 19.41 33.10
N ARG A 786 -1.95 18.52 32.13
CA ARG A 786 -3.19 17.75 31.99
C ARG A 786 -3.04 16.35 32.59
N ASP A 787 -4.15 15.83 33.12
CA ASP A 787 -4.31 14.47 33.63
C ASP A 787 -4.91 13.51 32.59
N GLN A 788 -5.28 14.01 31.41
CA GLN A 788 -5.77 13.21 30.29
C GLN A 788 -5.15 13.64 28.94
N VAL A 789 -4.89 12.67 28.08
CA VAL A 789 -4.47 12.90 26.69
C VAL A 789 -5.65 13.42 25.86
N ASN A 790 -5.40 14.44 25.05
CA ASN A 790 -6.39 15.02 24.14
C ASN A 790 -6.22 14.43 22.73
N GLU A 791 -7.30 14.34 21.96
CA GLU A 791 -7.27 13.96 20.55
C GLU A 791 -6.32 14.84 19.71
N TYR A 792 -6.20 16.14 20.04
CA TYR A 792 -5.27 17.04 19.36
C TYR A 792 -3.79 16.67 19.57
N ASP A 793 -3.45 15.96 20.65
CA ASP A 793 -2.08 15.49 20.88
C ASP A 793 -1.65 14.46 19.82
N CYS A 794 -2.62 13.73 19.24
CA CYS A 794 -2.37 12.77 18.16
C CYS A 794 -1.76 13.42 16.90
N LEU A 795 -1.81 14.75 16.75
CA LEU A 795 -1.09 15.44 15.67
C LEU A 795 0.42 15.21 15.73
N LEU A 796 0.98 14.99 16.92
CA LEU A 796 2.40 14.67 17.10
C LEU A 796 2.80 13.34 16.45
N LEU A 797 1.84 12.44 16.19
CA LEU A 797 2.08 11.15 15.56
C LEU A 797 2.53 11.27 14.11
N GLU A 798 2.34 12.42 13.47
CA GLU A 798 2.89 12.69 12.14
C GLU A 798 4.43 12.53 12.12
N HIS A 799 5.07 12.83 13.25
CA HIS A 799 6.52 12.69 13.44
C HIS A 799 6.94 11.31 13.95
N VAL A 800 6.00 10.42 14.27
CA VAL A 800 6.29 9.11 14.87
C VAL A 800 6.06 7.96 13.89
N PHE A 801 4.92 7.98 13.19
CA PHE A 801 4.55 6.88 12.31
C PHE A 801 5.04 7.05 10.87
N GLY A 802 5.47 8.25 10.46
CA GLY A 802 6.09 8.47 9.15
C GLY A 802 7.37 7.64 8.97
N GLN A 803 7.41 6.83 7.92
CA GLN A 803 8.65 6.13 7.50
C GLN A 803 9.38 6.91 6.41
N ARG A 804 8.63 7.50 5.49
CA ARG A 804 9.13 8.33 4.40
C ARG A 804 8.69 9.79 4.59
N PRO A 805 9.39 10.76 3.96
CA PRO A 805 9.01 12.17 3.98
C PRO A 805 7.51 12.41 3.68
N ASP A 806 6.96 11.67 2.72
CA ASP A 806 5.57 11.86 2.26
C ASP A 806 4.52 11.25 3.22
N ASP A 807 4.92 10.36 4.12
CA ASP A 807 3.99 9.64 5.00
C ASP A 807 3.43 10.52 6.12
N SER A 808 4.19 11.53 6.56
CA SER A 808 3.78 12.48 7.61
C SER A 808 2.45 13.16 7.25
N HIS A 809 2.28 13.53 5.98
CA HIS A 809 1.05 14.17 5.49
C HIS A 809 -0.15 13.23 5.55
N LYS A 810 0.04 11.93 5.26
CA LYS A 810 -1.03 10.93 5.35
C LYS A 810 -1.49 10.76 6.79
N VAL A 811 -0.55 10.67 7.73
CA VAL A 811 -0.85 10.56 9.18
C VAL A 811 -1.61 11.79 9.66
N LYS A 812 -1.11 12.99 9.36
CA LYS A 812 -1.74 14.24 9.75
C LYS A 812 -3.15 14.38 9.19
N ALA A 813 -3.34 14.11 7.89
CA ALA A 813 -4.64 14.19 7.25
C ALA A 813 -5.65 13.22 7.89
N PHE A 814 -5.24 11.98 8.14
CA PHE A 814 -6.09 10.98 8.79
C PHE A 814 -6.50 11.41 10.21
N VAL A 815 -5.56 11.89 11.02
CA VAL A 815 -5.85 12.36 12.39
C VAL A 815 -6.84 13.52 12.36
N LEU A 816 -6.62 14.52 11.49
CA LEU A 816 -7.53 15.66 11.37
C LEU A 816 -8.93 15.24 10.90
N GLU A 817 -9.03 14.32 9.92
CA GLU A 817 -10.31 13.78 9.46
C GLU A 817 -11.02 12.98 10.55
N ASN A 818 -10.28 12.22 11.36
CA ASN A 818 -10.85 11.44 12.46
C ASN A 818 -11.37 12.33 13.60
N ILE A 819 -10.60 13.36 14.00
CA ILE A 819 -11.03 14.37 14.98
C ILE A 819 -12.28 15.13 14.51
N ALA A 820 -12.34 15.44 13.21
CA ALA A 820 -13.48 16.13 12.63
C ALA A 820 -14.68 15.20 12.37
N SER A 821 -14.45 13.88 12.28
CA SER A 821 -15.51 12.89 12.26
C SER A 821 -16.16 12.85 13.64
N ASP A 822 -17.48 12.99 13.71
CA ASP A 822 -18.24 12.83 14.96
C ASP A 822 -19.14 11.58 14.88
N PRO A 823 -18.58 10.38 15.14
CA PRO A 823 -19.37 9.14 15.20
C PRO A 823 -20.49 9.23 16.24
N GLY A 824 -20.23 9.92 17.36
CA GLY A 824 -21.21 10.11 18.44
C GLY A 824 -22.45 10.85 17.96
N LEU A 825 -22.28 11.89 17.15
CA LEU A 825 -23.40 12.64 16.57
C LEU A 825 -24.22 11.78 15.59
N GLN A 826 -23.58 10.91 14.80
CA GLN A 826 -24.28 9.98 13.92
C GLN A 826 -25.10 8.95 14.71
N GLN A 827 -24.51 8.39 15.78
CA GLN A 827 -25.23 7.48 16.68
C GLN A 827 -26.40 8.19 17.37
N THR A 828 -26.20 9.42 17.82
CA THR A 828 -27.24 10.24 18.47
C THR A 828 -28.42 10.50 17.52
N GLU A 829 -28.17 10.72 16.23
CA GLU A 829 -29.23 10.84 15.23
C GLU A 829 -30.01 9.53 15.02
N LEU A 830 -29.34 8.37 15.06
CA LEU A 830 -30.01 7.07 14.98
C LEU A 830 -30.86 6.80 16.23
N LEU A 831 -30.35 7.14 17.42
CA LEU A 831 -31.09 7.07 18.68
C LEU A 831 -32.32 7.97 18.64
N PHE A 832 -32.19 9.19 18.13
CA PHE A 832 -33.32 10.10 17.91
C PHE A 832 -34.37 9.45 17.01
N LEU A 833 -33.98 8.81 15.90
CA LEU A 833 -34.92 8.18 14.98
C LEU A 833 -35.67 7.00 15.62
N GLY A 834 -34.98 6.19 16.42
CA GLY A 834 -35.58 5.10 17.19
C GLY A 834 -36.57 5.61 18.23
N LEU A 835 -36.18 6.65 18.99
CA LEU A 835 -37.02 7.33 19.97
C LEU A 835 -38.26 7.94 19.31
N PHE A 836 -38.10 8.62 18.18
CA PHE A 836 -39.20 9.21 17.40
C PHE A 836 -40.21 8.15 16.95
N GLY A 837 -39.75 6.99 16.48
CA GLY A 837 -40.63 5.89 16.11
C GLY A 837 -41.39 5.28 17.28
N ARG A 838 -40.79 5.24 18.49
CA ARG A 838 -41.50 4.87 19.72
C ARG A 838 -42.53 5.94 20.12
N ALA A 839 -42.18 7.21 20.04
CA ALA A 839 -43.08 8.32 20.33
C ALA A 839 -44.33 8.29 19.44
N CYS A 840 -44.19 8.07 18.13
CA CYS A 840 -45.33 7.92 17.23
C CYS A 840 -46.28 6.79 17.68
N ARG A 841 -45.73 5.61 18.01
CA ARG A 841 -46.53 4.44 18.45
C ARG A 841 -47.26 4.69 19.77
N VAL A 842 -46.59 5.32 20.73
CA VAL A 842 -47.18 5.60 22.05
C VAL A 842 -48.26 6.68 21.94
N MET A 843 -48.10 7.67 21.06
CA MET A 843 -49.13 8.69 20.82
C MET A 843 -50.37 8.15 20.10
N ASP A 844 -50.25 7.08 19.30
CA ASP A 844 -51.36 6.47 18.56
C ASP A 844 -52.16 5.43 19.39
N GLY A 845 -51.74 5.10 20.62
CA GLY A 845 -52.51 4.18 21.48
C GLY A 845 -51.75 3.52 22.65
N GLY A 846 -50.60 4.07 23.06
CA GLY A 846 -49.78 3.53 24.15
C GLY A 846 -50.27 3.88 25.56
N ASN A 847 -49.72 3.19 26.57
CA ASN A 847 -50.09 3.39 27.97
C ASN A 847 -49.37 4.59 28.60
N ALA A 848 -49.96 5.20 29.63
CA ALA A 848 -49.39 6.38 30.32
C ALA A 848 -47.97 6.16 30.91
N ALA A 849 -47.63 4.91 31.26
CA ALA A 849 -46.29 4.54 31.71
C ALA A 849 -45.23 4.62 30.58
N GLU A 850 -45.57 4.13 29.38
CA GLU A 850 -44.71 4.17 28.20
C GLU A 850 -44.48 5.62 27.74
N LEU A 851 -45.52 6.46 27.79
CA LEU A 851 -45.40 7.88 27.48
C LEU A 851 -44.43 8.60 28.42
N LYS A 852 -44.47 8.26 29.72
CA LYS A 852 -43.54 8.81 30.72
C LYS A 852 -42.09 8.38 30.46
N GLU A 853 -41.87 7.15 30.03
CA GLU A 853 -40.54 6.65 29.70
C GLU A 853 -39.95 7.32 28.46
N VAL A 854 -40.72 7.40 27.36
CA VAL A 854 -40.31 8.08 26.12
C VAL A 854 -40.01 9.56 26.38
N ARG A 855 -40.78 10.22 27.26
CA ARG A 855 -40.52 11.60 27.67
C ARG A 855 -39.17 11.76 28.38
N ARG A 856 -38.88 10.88 29.35
CA ARG A 856 -37.59 10.87 30.06
C ARG A 856 -36.41 10.67 29.11
N GLU A 857 -36.56 9.78 28.13
CA GLU A 857 -35.52 9.56 27.11
C GLU A 857 -35.35 10.76 26.17
N ALA A 858 -36.45 11.45 25.80
CA ALA A 858 -36.39 12.67 25.02
C ALA A 858 -35.70 13.82 25.77
N ASP A 859 -35.95 13.93 27.09
CA ASP A 859 -35.27 14.88 27.97
C ASP A 859 -33.77 14.61 28.01
N ALA A 860 -33.36 13.35 28.28
CA ALA A 860 -31.96 12.96 28.32
C ALA A 860 -31.24 13.20 26.98
N LEU A 861 -31.93 12.95 25.86
CA LEU A 861 -31.38 13.19 24.52
C LEU A 861 -31.18 14.69 24.24
N ALA A 862 -32.13 15.54 24.65
CA ALA A 862 -32.00 16.99 24.50
C ALA A 862 -30.86 17.54 25.37
N GLU A 863 -30.70 17.06 26.61
CA GLU A 863 -29.59 17.42 27.49
C GLU A 863 -28.22 17.03 26.90
N LEU A 864 -28.11 15.81 26.35
CA LEU A 864 -26.89 15.35 25.67
C LEU A 864 -26.55 16.23 24.47
N LEU A 865 -27.53 16.55 23.62
CA LEU A 865 -27.35 17.40 22.44
C LEU A 865 -27.01 18.84 22.81
N GLU A 866 -27.55 19.37 23.91
CA GLU A 866 -27.21 20.69 24.45
C GLU A 866 -25.74 20.74 24.88
N LEU A 867 -25.27 19.74 25.64
CA LEU A 867 -23.87 19.63 26.05
C LEU A 867 -22.94 19.50 24.83
N ARG A 868 -23.31 18.70 23.83
CA ARG A 868 -22.50 18.51 22.61
C ARG A 868 -22.43 19.77 21.75
N ALA A 869 -23.56 20.44 21.51
CA ALA A 869 -23.60 21.71 20.77
C ALA A 869 -22.83 22.80 21.51
N GLY A 870 -22.93 22.84 22.84
CA GLY A 870 -22.13 23.72 23.69
C GLY A 870 -20.62 23.48 23.54
N SER A 871 -20.17 22.22 23.65
CA SER A 871 -18.76 21.85 23.46
C SER A 871 -18.23 22.26 22.08
N LEU A 872 -18.98 22.01 21.00
CA LEU A 872 -18.58 22.41 19.65
C LEU A 872 -18.52 23.94 19.48
N ALA A 873 -19.43 24.68 20.14
CA ALA A 873 -19.39 26.14 20.16
C ALA A 873 -18.15 26.66 20.91
N MET A 874 -17.79 26.07 22.06
CA MET A 874 -16.56 26.39 22.80
C MET A 874 -15.32 26.25 21.92
N THR A 875 -15.21 25.14 21.21
CA THR A 875 -14.08 24.85 20.34
C THR A 875 -14.00 25.82 19.16
N LEU A 876 -15.12 26.12 18.49
CA LEU A 876 -15.13 26.98 17.31
C LEU A 876 -15.00 28.47 17.67
N ASP A 877 -15.81 28.96 18.62
CA ASP A 877 -15.84 30.38 18.98
C ASP A 877 -14.57 30.76 19.77
N GLY A 878 -14.03 29.85 20.59
CA GLY A 878 -12.74 30.00 21.28
C GLY A 878 -11.52 29.79 20.38
N GLY A 879 -11.72 29.40 19.11
CA GLY A 879 -10.64 29.19 18.15
C GLY A 879 -9.68 28.06 18.53
N PHE A 880 -10.22 26.92 18.99
CA PHE A 880 -9.49 25.72 19.41
C PHE A 880 -8.55 25.99 20.60
N PRO A 881 -9.09 26.35 21.77
CA PRO A 881 -8.30 26.71 22.95
C PRO A 881 -7.39 25.56 23.40
N GLU A 882 -7.86 24.32 23.34
CA GLU A 882 -7.08 23.13 23.73
C GLU A 882 -5.87 22.91 22.82
N LEU A 883 -6.06 23.03 21.51
CA LEU A 883 -4.99 22.93 20.52
C LEU A 883 -3.96 24.06 20.69
N ARG A 884 -4.42 25.29 20.93
CA ARG A 884 -3.56 26.47 21.16
C ARG A 884 -2.84 26.46 22.50
N ALA A 885 -3.43 25.81 23.51
CA ALA A 885 -2.84 25.70 24.84
C ALA A 885 -1.67 24.72 24.88
N SER A 886 -1.54 23.84 23.88
CA SER A 886 -0.46 22.85 23.82
C SER A 886 0.89 23.50 23.52
N VAL A 887 1.91 23.13 24.29
CA VAL A 887 3.29 23.61 24.08
C VAL A 887 3.98 22.89 22.92
N TRP A 888 3.43 21.80 22.37
CA TRP A 888 4.18 20.94 21.45
C TRP A 888 3.98 21.32 19.98
N ASN A 889 2.85 21.95 19.65
CA ASN A 889 2.54 22.40 18.30
C ASN A 889 3.11 23.81 18.06
N SER A 890 3.75 24.01 16.90
CA SER A 890 4.16 25.35 16.48
C SER A 890 2.97 26.20 16.06
N GLU A 891 3.11 27.53 16.12
CA GLU A 891 2.00 28.42 15.74
C GLU A 891 1.53 28.17 14.29
N ALA A 892 2.46 27.93 13.38
CA ALA A 892 2.15 27.57 12.00
C ALA A 892 1.39 26.24 11.88
N ALA A 893 1.76 25.23 12.69
CA ALA A 893 1.08 23.95 12.70
C ALA A 893 -0.35 24.07 13.26
N VAL A 894 -0.54 24.85 14.33
CA VAL A 894 -1.84 25.15 14.91
C VAL A 894 -2.73 25.87 13.89
N GLN A 895 -2.23 26.93 13.25
CA GLN A 895 -2.98 27.66 12.23
C GLN A 895 -3.43 26.76 11.08
N ALA A 896 -2.54 25.90 10.58
CA ALA A 896 -2.88 24.95 9.52
C ALA A 896 -3.97 23.95 9.96
N ALA A 897 -3.87 23.39 11.16
CA ALA A 897 -4.88 22.47 11.70
C ALA A 897 -6.24 23.17 11.90
N VAL A 898 -6.27 24.38 12.46
CA VAL A 898 -7.50 25.17 12.60
C VAL A 898 -8.16 25.42 11.26
N GLN A 899 -7.40 25.79 10.23
CA GLN A 899 -7.94 26.01 8.88
C GLN A 899 -8.57 24.75 8.29
N THR A 900 -8.02 23.56 8.57
CA THR A 900 -8.57 22.28 8.11
C THR A 900 -9.81 21.85 8.89
N LEU A 901 -9.82 22.02 10.22
CA LEU A 901 -10.89 21.53 11.09
C LEU A 901 -12.14 22.40 11.11
N THR A 902 -11.98 23.73 10.98
CA THR A 902 -13.09 24.70 11.12
C THR A 902 -14.30 24.40 10.23
N PRO A 903 -14.16 24.11 8.92
CA PRO A 903 -15.31 23.86 8.06
C PRO A 903 -16.15 22.65 8.48
N GLN A 904 -15.50 21.53 8.80
CA GLN A 904 -16.17 20.27 9.15
C GLN A 904 -16.81 20.35 10.55
N LEU A 905 -16.13 20.95 11.53
CA LEU A 905 -16.69 21.14 12.86
C LEU A 905 -17.85 22.15 12.86
N ALA A 906 -17.81 23.18 12.00
CA ALA A 906 -18.94 24.09 11.83
C ALA A 906 -20.18 23.37 11.26
N GLU A 907 -19.98 22.42 10.33
CA GLU A 907 -21.06 21.56 9.85
C GLU A 907 -21.60 20.63 10.95
N ASN A 908 -20.72 20.02 11.75
CA ASN A 908 -21.13 19.19 12.89
C ASN A 908 -21.89 20.00 13.95
N ARG A 909 -21.43 21.23 14.26
CA ARG A 909 -22.13 22.16 15.16
C ARG A 909 -23.54 22.41 14.65
N LYS A 910 -23.68 22.79 13.39
CA LYS A 910 -25.00 23.04 12.78
C LYS A 910 -25.89 21.80 12.86
N ARG A 911 -25.35 20.61 12.58
CA ARG A 911 -26.10 19.35 12.67
C ARG A 911 -26.52 19.04 14.12
N ALA A 912 -25.68 19.32 15.11
CA ALA A 912 -26.02 19.16 16.53
C ALA A 912 -27.09 20.16 16.98
N GLU A 913 -27.00 21.42 16.56
CA GLU A 913 -28.02 22.45 16.82
C GLU A 913 -29.37 22.08 16.16
N ASP A 914 -29.36 21.63 14.91
CA ASP A 914 -30.57 21.17 14.21
C ASP A 914 -31.22 19.96 14.93
N LEU A 915 -30.42 18.98 15.36
CA LEU A 915 -30.91 17.83 16.13
C LEU A 915 -31.43 18.22 17.51
N LEU A 916 -30.77 19.15 18.20
CA LEU A 916 -31.22 19.69 19.49
C LEU A 916 -32.59 20.32 19.33
N ARG A 917 -32.78 21.15 18.30
CA ARG A 917 -34.08 21.75 17.98
C ARG A 917 -35.15 20.69 17.73
N GLU A 918 -34.84 19.64 16.97
CA GLU A 918 -35.77 18.53 16.71
C GLU A 918 -36.12 17.75 17.99
N ALA A 919 -35.15 17.53 18.89
CA ALA A 919 -35.36 16.92 20.21
C ALA A 919 -36.24 17.76 21.13
N LEU A 920 -36.03 19.08 21.17
CA LEU A 920 -36.88 20.01 21.93
C LEU A 920 -38.31 20.05 21.38
N LEU A 921 -38.49 19.98 20.06
CA LEU A 921 -39.82 19.86 19.44
C LEU A 921 -40.51 18.55 19.80
N LEU A 922 -39.77 17.43 19.79
CA LEU A 922 -40.30 16.14 20.21
C LEU A 922 -40.75 16.16 21.68
N ARG A 923 -39.90 16.71 22.57
CA ARG A 923 -40.24 16.93 23.98
C ARG A 923 -41.51 17.75 24.13
N ALA A 924 -41.57 18.92 23.48
CA ALA A 924 -42.73 19.79 23.55
C ALA A 924 -44.02 19.14 23.00
N ALA A 925 -43.90 18.27 21.99
CA ALA A 925 -45.03 17.51 21.44
C ALA A 925 -45.54 16.42 22.39
N LEU A 926 -44.65 15.75 23.13
CA LEU A 926 -45.01 14.74 24.15
C LEU A 926 -45.70 15.37 25.38
N ASP A 927 -45.42 16.66 25.62
CA ASP A 927 -46.01 17.46 26.69
C ASP A 927 -47.39 18.01 26.35
N ALA A 928 -47.70 18.11 25.06
CA ALA A 928 -48.94 18.62 24.53
C ALA A 928 -50.06 17.55 24.56
N PRO A 929 -51.35 17.95 24.58
CA PRO A 929 -52.46 17.00 24.50
C PRO A 929 -52.37 16.16 23.22
N ALA A 930 -52.34 14.83 23.38
CA ALA A 930 -52.10 13.86 22.32
C ALA A 930 -53.14 13.97 21.19
N THR A 931 -52.71 14.49 20.05
CA THR A 931 -53.50 14.54 18.81
C THR A 931 -52.84 13.68 17.74
N PRO A 932 -53.57 12.72 17.14
CA PRO A 932 -53.06 11.92 16.03
C PRO A 932 -52.58 12.83 14.89
N GLY A 933 -51.34 12.62 14.42
CA GLY A 933 -50.75 13.40 13.32
C GLY A 933 -50.02 14.69 13.73
N LEU A 934 -49.91 15.03 15.02
CA LEU A 934 -49.14 16.20 15.48
C LEU A 934 -47.65 16.10 15.10
N LEU A 935 -47.03 14.93 15.34
CA LEU A 935 -45.62 14.68 15.02
C LEU A 935 -45.33 14.68 13.51
N GLU A 936 -46.30 14.27 12.68
CA GLU A 936 -46.17 14.31 11.22
C GLU A 936 -45.95 15.74 10.71
N ARG A 937 -46.61 16.72 11.34
CA ARG A 937 -46.52 18.13 10.94
C ARG A 937 -45.37 18.87 11.60
N LEU A 938 -45.04 18.55 12.86
CA LEU A 938 -43.89 19.15 13.56
C LEU A 938 -42.54 18.67 13.00
N LEU A 939 -42.43 17.39 12.67
CA LEU A 939 -41.17 16.76 12.24
C LEU A 939 -41.37 15.96 10.93
N PRO A 940 -41.74 16.60 9.81
CA PRO A 940 -42.14 15.91 8.58
C PRO A 940 -41.02 15.09 7.94
N LYS A 941 -39.76 15.54 8.06
CA LYS A 941 -38.59 14.79 7.58
C LYS A 941 -38.44 13.46 8.30
N ARG A 942 -38.56 13.48 9.64
CA ARG A 942 -38.41 12.33 10.53
C ARG A 942 -39.58 11.36 10.40
N PHE A 943 -40.80 11.90 10.25
CA PHE A 943 -41.99 11.10 9.97
C PHE A 943 -41.88 10.34 8.64
N LYS A 944 -41.34 10.97 7.59
CA LYS A 944 -41.07 10.29 6.31
C LYS A 944 -40.00 9.21 6.42
N GLN A 945 -38.98 9.39 7.26
CA GLN A 945 -37.95 8.37 7.53
C GLN A 945 -38.53 7.19 8.31
N PHE A 946 -39.39 7.46 9.30
CA PHE A 946 -40.15 6.45 10.05
C PHE A 946 -41.06 5.61 9.13
N GLN A 947 -41.88 6.25 8.28
CA GLN A 947 -42.76 5.56 7.33
C GLN A 947 -42.02 4.67 6.34
N LYS A 948 -40.78 5.02 5.98
CA LYS A 948 -39.93 4.19 5.10
C LYS A 948 -39.35 2.95 5.80
N GLY A 949 -39.68 2.72 7.07
CA GLY A 949 -39.19 1.56 7.83
C GLY A 949 -37.72 1.65 8.25
N ILE A 950 -37.10 2.84 8.16
CA ILE A 950 -35.70 3.03 8.58
C ILE A 950 -35.57 2.85 10.10
N SER A 951 -36.63 3.14 10.86
CA SER A 951 -36.67 2.90 12.32
C SER A 951 -36.89 1.42 12.71
N GLY A 952 -37.16 0.52 11.76
CA GLY A 952 -37.43 -0.91 12.00
C GLY A 952 -36.27 -1.85 11.64
N ARG A 953 -35.12 -1.32 11.20
CA ARG A 953 -33.92 -2.08 10.83
C ARG A 953 -32.72 -1.85 11.77
N VAL A 954 -32.88 -1.03 12.81
CA VAL A 954 -31.85 -0.78 13.84
C VAL A 954 -32.17 -1.62 15.06
#